data_AF-A0AA42YIE7-F1
#
_entry.id   AF-A0AA42YIE7-F1
#
_cell.length_a   1.000
_cell.length_b   1.000
_cell.length_c   1.000
_cell.angle_alpha   90.00
_cell.angle_beta   90.00
_cell.angle_gamma   90.00
#
_symmetry.space_group_name_H-M   'P 1'
#
loop_
_entity.id
_entity.type
_entity.pdbx_description
1 polymer ?
#
loop_
_entity_poly.entity_id
_entity_poly.type
_entity_poly.pdbx_seq_one_letter_code
_entity_poly.pdbx_strand_id
1 'polypeptide(L)'
;MTLGPGGGRVNAGPAAPPVALTPPRPRPYLPAMAAAGRPALQASLLAGAVFAVYAAGACRTIYVGDSGELVAAAATLGIPHPSGYPLYVLLGWLWIAVVPLGSVALRMSLFSAFFGALACGLFYGSARRQGLPATAALMGASCLAFAPSFWSQATVQRVYTLNGFFVVAVTACALEWHRTRRPGWLVLAAFAAGLGASNHTVMGVVGIAVGLFAVISEPQLLRRPRRLAACVGAGLAGLLPYLYMPWRSRQDPRLDWADPETLGALLGAMTRRDYWDRAWIESAADLPAILGDFLRGLGAELLWAGVLVAGLGVVAARRHGRPLLLPGLVMAANFLAVAFHGSRTDLFVWHRYYIPAWVMAALLTAWGTEPLVARWGRRAIAALAVPLALLVLGWPRFDRSDFEIADDFSRKLLATLPPGAHLAAADDNVLFVLIYLHLVEGLRPDVDLILQGVGGAELEALRFDPDDDPLYFTHHPNWRFPGLEVVPVGLVFRTVRAGAARPGPVLPAGELAGAWDPAVPKDYLARNLVGHYHYMLGVTHERTDWPRARAEFERAAAAAPDNDVLFYNLGLIYRRNGMLRRALAAFERSAAINPRAIAADRPARATDRIAELRPEVARLAALEAAVRRDGGLEDRGTGTAVGHRAMAAALAARGAAQAAYGHELLAQELAAP
;
A
#
# COMPACT_ATOMS: atom_id res chain seq x y z
N MET A 1 62.42 -65.35 47.25
CA MET A 1 61.72 -64.06 47.37
C MET A 1 60.90 -63.85 46.11
N THR A 2 59.63 -64.27 46.08
CA THR A 2 58.43 -63.43 46.36
C THR A 2 58.24 -62.24 45.40
N LEU A 3 57.39 -62.49 44.39
CA LEU A 3 56.23 -61.71 43.90
C LEU A 3 56.30 -60.17 43.82
N GLY A 4 55.94 -59.65 42.65
CA GLY A 4 55.28 -58.33 42.50
C GLY A 4 55.47 -57.64 41.14
N PRO A 5 54.48 -57.68 40.22
CA PRO A 5 54.50 -56.96 38.94
C PRO A 5 53.66 -55.66 38.97
N GLY A 6 53.88 -54.78 38.00
CA GLY A 6 52.81 -53.94 37.43
C GLY A 6 52.87 -52.45 37.74
N GLY A 7 53.35 -51.68 36.76
CA GLY A 7 53.27 -50.22 36.75
C GLY A 7 53.64 -49.66 35.38
N GLY A 8 52.85 -49.96 34.35
CA GLY A 8 53.02 -49.43 33.02
C GLY A 8 52.79 -47.91 33.00
N ARG A 9 53.79 -47.15 32.55
CA ARG A 9 53.62 -45.75 32.13
C ARG A 9 53.50 -45.72 30.61
N VAL A 10 52.30 -45.44 30.13
CA VAL A 10 52.02 -45.11 28.73
C VAL A 10 52.52 -43.68 28.50
N ASN A 11 53.51 -43.53 27.61
CA ASN A 11 53.94 -42.22 27.11
C ASN A 11 52.83 -41.65 26.21
N ALA A 12 52.12 -40.62 26.69
CA ALA A 12 51.27 -39.80 25.84
C ALA A 12 52.16 -38.87 25.00
N GLY A 13 52.28 -39.16 23.71
CA GLY A 13 52.88 -38.24 22.74
C GLY A 13 52.07 -36.94 22.61
N PRO A 14 52.68 -35.84 22.13
CA PRO A 14 52.01 -34.55 22.06
C PRO A 14 50.81 -34.59 21.12
N ALA A 15 49.67 -34.08 21.60
CA ALA A 15 48.42 -33.98 20.85
C ALA A 15 48.63 -33.19 19.56
N ALA A 16 48.17 -33.75 18.43
CA ALA A 16 48.13 -33.06 17.15
C ALA A 16 47.30 -31.77 17.28
N PRO A 17 47.71 -30.65 16.66
CA PRO A 17 46.96 -29.41 16.72
C PRO A 17 45.57 -29.61 16.08
N PRO A 18 44.54 -28.91 16.57
CA PRO A 18 43.21 -29.01 16.01
C PRO A 18 43.23 -28.58 14.55
N VAL A 19 42.77 -29.47 13.67
CA VAL A 19 42.55 -29.16 12.25
C VAL A 19 41.52 -28.03 12.20
N ALA A 20 42.01 -26.81 11.96
CA ALA A 20 41.15 -25.69 11.66
C ALA A 20 40.37 -26.02 10.38
N LEU A 21 39.08 -26.33 10.53
CA LEU A 21 38.12 -26.38 9.43
C LEU A 21 38.05 -24.99 8.81
N THR A 22 39.01 -24.70 7.94
CA THR A 22 38.96 -23.54 7.06
C THR A 22 37.79 -23.81 6.11
N PRO A 23 36.77 -22.93 6.04
CA PRO A 23 35.73 -23.08 5.04
C PRO A 23 36.41 -23.16 3.67
N PRO A 24 35.99 -24.07 2.79
CA PRO A 24 36.62 -24.23 1.49
C PRO A 24 36.64 -22.88 0.79
N ARG A 25 37.84 -22.45 0.34
CA ARG A 25 37.96 -21.29 -0.53
C ARG A 25 36.97 -21.48 -1.69
N PRO A 26 36.13 -20.48 -2.03
CA PRO A 26 35.28 -20.60 -3.20
C PRO A 26 36.17 -20.93 -4.39
N ARG A 27 35.92 -22.08 -5.04
CA ARG A 27 36.57 -22.37 -6.32
C ARG A 27 36.31 -21.17 -7.22
N PRO A 28 37.33 -20.59 -7.89
CA PRO A 28 37.06 -19.59 -8.90
C PRO A 28 36.07 -20.21 -9.88
N TYR A 29 34.89 -19.61 -9.98
CA TYR A 29 33.92 -19.97 -11.00
C TYR A 29 34.69 -20.04 -12.33
N LEU A 30 34.53 -21.17 -13.03
CA LEU A 30 35.11 -21.39 -14.34
C LEU A 30 35.06 -20.09 -15.15
N PRO A 31 36.15 -19.68 -15.82
CA PRO A 31 36.14 -18.48 -16.63
C PRO A 31 34.94 -18.57 -17.56
N ALA A 32 34.07 -17.55 -17.47
CA ALA A 32 32.90 -17.45 -18.31
C ALA A 32 33.35 -17.74 -19.73
N MET A 33 32.88 -18.84 -20.32
CA MET A 33 32.91 -18.96 -21.77
C MET A 33 32.18 -17.70 -22.25
N ALA A 34 32.93 -16.81 -22.89
CA ALA A 34 32.43 -15.56 -23.42
C ALA A 34 31.34 -15.91 -24.43
N ALA A 35 30.10 -15.98 -23.95
CA ALA A 35 28.94 -16.13 -24.81
C ALA A 35 28.95 -14.91 -25.72
N ALA A 36 29.17 -15.14 -27.01
CA ALA A 36 29.12 -14.14 -28.06
C ALA A 36 27.83 -13.33 -27.93
N GLY A 37 27.93 -12.12 -27.37
CA GLY A 37 26.78 -11.29 -27.06
C GLY A 37 27.22 -9.99 -26.42
N ARG A 38 26.46 -8.92 -26.65
CA ARG A 38 26.62 -7.62 -26.00
C ARG A 38 25.64 -7.56 -24.81
N PRO A 39 25.98 -8.07 -23.61
CA PRO A 39 25.04 -8.19 -22.50
C PRO A 39 24.48 -6.85 -22.05
N ALA A 40 25.26 -5.78 -22.17
CA ALA A 40 24.80 -4.41 -21.92
C ALA A 40 23.68 -4.00 -22.89
N LEU A 41 23.87 -4.23 -24.20
CA LEU A 41 22.84 -3.95 -25.21
C LEU A 41 21.57 -4.77 -24.96
N GLN A 42 21.70 -6.05 -24.62
CA GLN A 42 20.55 -6.91 -24.28
C GLN A 42 19.81 -6.42 -23.04
N ALA A 43 20.53 -5.98 -22.00
CA ALA A 43 19.94 -5.37 -20.81
C ALA A 43 19.18 -4.08 -21.16
N SER A 44 19.75 -3.22 -22.00
CA SER A 44 19.11 -1.99 -22.47
C SER A 44 17.87 -2.27 -23.33
N LEU A 45 17.92 -3.26 -24.23
CA LEU A 45 16.77 -3.66 -25.04
C LEU A 45 15.63 -4.23 -24.16
N LEU A 46 15.96 -5.05 -23.16
CA LEU A 46 14.99 -5.55 -22.20
C LEU A 46 14.36 -4.41 -21.40
N ALA A 47 15.17 -3.49 -20.87
CA ALA A 47 14.67 -2.33 -20.17
C ALA A 47 13.76 -1.48 -21.07
N GLY A 48 14.15 -1.22 -22.32
CA GLY A 48 13.31 -0.50 -23.29
C GLY A 48 11.97 -1.20 -23.56
N ALA A 49 11.98 -2.52 -23.73
CA ALA A 49 10.76 -3.29 -23.94
C ALA A 49 9.83 -3.27 -22.71
N VAL A 50 10.38 -3.47 -21.51
CA VAL A 50 9.62 -3.40 -20.26
C VAL A 50 9.07 -1.99 -20.03
N PHE A 51 9.87 -0.96 -20.29
CA PHE A 51 9.43 0.44 -20.22
C PHE A 51 8.25 0.69 -21.15
N ALA A 52 8.30 0.21 -22.39
CA ALA A 52 7.18 0.37 -23.34
C ALA A 52 5.88 -0.27 -22.82
N VAL A 53 5.96 -1.46 -22.23
CA VAL A 53 4.80 -2.14 -21.62
C VAL A 53 4.25 -1.33 -20.44
N TYR A 54 5.11 -0.88 -19.53
CA TYR A 54 4.68 -0.08 -18.38
C TYR A 54 4.14 1.29 -18.78
N ALA A 55 4.78 1.97 -19.74
CA ALA A 55 4.34 3.26 -20.24
C ALA A 55 2.99 3.17 -20.94
N ALA A 56 2.72 2.07 -21.67
CA ALA A 56 1.45 1.84 -22.32
C ALA A 56 0.30 1.65 -21.32
N GLY A 57 0.55 0.96 -20.19
CA GLY A 57 -0.44 0.78 -19.11
C GLY A 57 -0.34 1.82 -18.00
N ALA A 58 0.42 2.90 -18.17
CA ALA A 58 0.65 3.89 -17.12
C ALA A 58 -0.61 4.73 -16.85
N CYS A 59 -0.85 5.04 -15.57
CA CYS A 59 -1.91 5.95 -15.15
C CYS A 59 -1.67 7.34 -15.75
N ARG A 60 -2.61 7.81 -16.59
CA ARG A 60 -2.50 9.13 -17.27
C ARG A 60 -2.90 10.29 -16.38
N THR A 61 -3.75 10.03 -15.38
CA THR A 61 -4.17 10.99 -14.35
C THR A 61 -3.56 10.62 -13.00
N ILE A 62 -3.96 11.32 -11.93
CA ILE A 62 -3.46 11.04 -10.59
C ILE A 62 -4.12 9.78 -9.98
N TYR A 63 -3.32 8.91 -9.37
CA TYR A 63 -3.80 7.68 -8.73
C TYR A 63 -4.13 7.90 -7.23
N VAL A 64 -4.85 6.96 -6.62
CA VAL A 64 -5.22 6.96 -5.19
C VAL A 64 -4.03 6.72 -4.24
N GLY A 65 -4.28 6.89 -2.93
CA GLY A 65 -3.29 6.82 -1.85
C GLY A 65 -2.23 7.91 -1.97
N ASP A 66 -0.98 7.59 -1.63
CA ASP A 66 0.16 8.53 -1.52
C ASP A 66 0.52 9.27 -2.82
N SER A 67 -0.07 8.90 -3.96
CA SER A 67 0.36 9.37 -5.28
C SER A 67 0.21 10.89 -5.42
N GLY A 68 -0.92 11.47 -5.00
CA GLY A 68 -1.19 12.90 -5.11
C GLY A 68 -0.17 13.78 -4.37
N GLU A 69 0.09 13.44 -3.11
CA GLU A 69 1.03 14.19 -2.28
C GLU A 69 2.48 14.00 -2.75
N LEU A 70 2.88 12.78 -3.12
CA LEU A 70 4.23 12.53 -3.64
C LEU A 70 4.49 13.28 -4.95
N VAL A 71 3.50 13.35 -5.85
CA VAL A 71 3.61 14.13 -7.09
C VAL A 71 3.64 15.62 -6.79
N ALA A 72 2.81 16.11 -5.87
CA ALA A 72 2.81 17.50 -5.44
C ALA A 72 4.17 17.90 -4.83
N ALA A 73 4.70 17.10 -3.91
CA ALA A 73 6.01 17.33 -3.32
C ALA A 73 7.12 17.34 -4.36
N ALA A 74 7.12 16.42 -5.34
CA ALA A 74 8.09 16.45 -6.44
C ALA A 74 7.94 17.70 -7.32
N ALA A 75 6.72 18.14 -7.61
CA ALA A 75 6.47 19.31 -8.45
C ALA A 75 6.84 20.64 -7.76
N THR A 76 6.60 20.75 -6.46
CA THR A 76 6.79 21.99 -5.69
C THR A 76 8.04 22.00 -4.82
N LEU A 77 8.87 20.95 -4.90
CA LEU A 77 9.94 20.67 -3.93
C LEU A 77 9.39 20.75 -2.49
N GLY A 78 8.26 20.11 -2.22
CA GLY A 78 7.71 19.97 -0.87
C GLY A 78 8.38 18.84 -0.07
N ILE A 79 7.98 18.70 1.18
CA ILE A 79 8.31 17.59 2.08
C ILE A 79 7.00 16.85 2.37
N PRO A 80 6.79 15.65 1.78
CA PRO A 80 5.61 14.83 2.03
C PRO A 80 5.73 14.10 3.38
N HIS A 81 4.70 13.36 3.75
CA HIS A 81 4.67 12.58 4.99
C HIS A 81 5.98 11.78 5.26
N PRO A 82 6.33 11.54 6.55
CA PRO A 82 7.55 10.82 6.90
C PRO A 82 7.68 9.49 6.14
N SER A 83 8.83 9.16 5.57
CA SER A 83 10.15 9.74 5.86
C SER A 83 10.55 10.95 5.00
N GLY A 84 9.62 11.56 4.27
CA GLY A 84 9.86 12.73 3.41
C GLY A 84 10.50 12.42 2.05
N TYR A 85 10.93 11.17 1.83
CA TYR A 85 11.32 10.63 0.52
C TYR A 85 12.24 11.56 -0.33
N PRO A 86 13.27 12.22 0.26
CA PRO A 86 13.95 13.34 -0.38
C PRO A 86 14.59 13.00 -1.73
N LEU A 87 15.11 11.77 -1.90
CA LEU A 87 15.66 11.36 -3.19
C LEU A 87 14.57 11.24 -4.27
N TYR A 88 13.40 10.72 -3.93
CA TYR A 88 12.27 10.65 -4.85
C TYR A 88 11.81 12.05 -5.26
N VAL A 89 11.71 12.96 -4.30
CA VAL A 89 11.32 14.37 -4.53
C VAL A 89 12.31 15.05 -5.48
N LEU A 90 13.62 14.97 -5.20
CA LEU A 90 14.65 15.64 -6.00
C LEU A 90 14.77 15.07 -7.42
N LEU A 91 14.73 13.74 -7.55
CA LEU A 91 14.76 13.10 -8.88
C LEU A 91 13.44 13.31 -9.64
N GLY A 92 12.31 13.31 -8.95
CA GLY A 92 10.99 13.60 -9.51
C GLY A 92 10.91 15.02 -10.05
N TRP A 93 11.38 16.01 -9.28
CA TRP A 93 11.48 17.40 -9.73
C TRP A 93 12.30 17.53 -11.01
N LEU A 94 13.49 16.92 -11.05
CA LEU A 94 14.34 16.91 -12.24
C LEU A 94 13.63 16.20 -13.42
N TRP A 95 12.97 15.07 -13.16
CA TRP A 95 12.26 14.31 -14.17
C TRP A 95 11.10 15.11 -14.79
N ILE A 96 10.28 15.77 -13.97
CA ILE A 96 9.17 16.60 -14.41
C ILE A 96 9.67 17.73 -15.33
N ALA A 97 10.84 18.29 -15.03
CA ALA A 97 11.47 19.35 -15.83
C ALA A 97 11.99 18.85 -17.19
N VAL A 98 12.49 17.61 -17.28
CA VAL A 98 13.10 17.08 -18.52
C VAL A 98 12.16 16.25 -19.40
N VAL A 99 11.03 15.77 -18.87
CA VAL A 99 10.04 14.98 -19.62
C VAL A 99 8.79 15.83 -19.89
N PRO A 100 8.67 16.53 -21.02
CA PRO A 100 7.56 17.43 -21.31
C PRO A 100 6.35 16.69 -21.91
N LEU A 101 5.93 15.57 -21.32
CA LEU A 101 4.83 14.73 -21.83
C LEU A 101 3.61 14.82 -20.93
N GLY A 102 2.48 15.27 -21.47
CA GLY A 102 1.18 15.28 -20.78
C GLY A 102 1.19 15.97 -19.41
N SER A 103 0.27 15.51 -18.54
CA SER A 103 0.10 15.97 -17.15
C SER A 103 1.33 15.64 -16.29
N VAL A 104 1.50 16.38 -15.19
CA VAL A 104 2.57 16.08 -14.22
C VAL A 104 2.38 14.67 -13.62
N ALA A 105 1.14 14.25 -13.39
CA ALA A 105 0.81 12.88 -12.99
C ALA A 105 1.31 11.83 -13.99
N LEU A 106 1.09 12.01 -15.30
CA LEU A 106 1.59 11.08 -16.32
C LEU A 106 3.13 11.03 -16.32
N ARG A 107 3.80 12.19 -16.23
CA ARG A 107 5.28 12.23 -16.14
C ARG A 107 5.77 11.38 -14.98
N MET A 108 5.14 11.50 -13.81
CA MET A 108 5.52 10.72 -12.65
C MET A 108 5.13 9.23 -12.75
N SER A 109 4.10 8.86 -13.50
CA SER A 109 3.86 7.45 -13.85
C SER A 109 4.99 6.90 -14.72
N LEU A 110 5.45 7.69 -15.70
CA LEU A 110 6.58 7.33 -16.55
C LEU A 110 7.90 7.27 -15.77
N PHE A 111 8.05 8.08 -14.71
CA PHE A 111 9.19 7.97 -13.78
C PHE A 111 9.20 6.59 -13.11
N SER A 112 8.06 6.15 -12.59
CA SER A 112 7.93 4.83 -11.97
C SER A 112 8.15 3.70 -12.98
N ALA A 113 7.64 3.84 -14.21
CA ALA A 113 7.87 2.91 -15.31
C ALA A 113 9.37 2.82 -15.66
N PHE A 114 10.05 3.97 -15.74
CA PHE A 114 11.47 4.06 -16.07
C PHE A 114 12.35 3.33 -15.04
N PHE A 115 12.17 3.62 -13.75
CA PHE A 115 12.96 2.95 -12.71
C PHE A 115 12.61 1.46 -12.57
N GLY A 116 11.35 1.08 -12.79
CA GLY A 116 10.93 -0.33 -12.85
C GLY A 116 11.64 -1.09 -13.97
N ALA A 117 11.65 -0.51 -15.17
CA ALA A 117 12.35 -1.07 -16.33
C ALA A 117 13.88 -1.11 -16.15
N LEU A 118 14.46 -0.05 -15.57
CA LEU A 118 15.89 0.03 -15.26
C LEU A 118 16.30 -1.05 -14.24
N ALA A 119 15.47 -1.32 -13.24
CA ALA A 119 15.69 -2.42 -12.29
C ALA A 119 15.72 -3.78 -13.00
N CYS A 120 14.79 -4.03 -13.94
CA CYS A 120 14.76 -5.28 -14.72
C CYS A 120 15.99 -5.43 -15.64
N GLY A 121 16.41 -4.37 -16.32
CA GLY A 121 17.62 -4.36 -17.13
C GLY A 121 18.89 -4.60 -16.30
N LEU A 122 19.01 -3.93 -15.15
CA LEU A 122 20.12 -4.13 -14.22
C LEU A 122 20.14 -5.56 -13.65
N PHE A 123 18.98 -6.10 -13.31
CA PHE A 123 18.84 -7.49 -12.87
C PHE A 123 19.37 -8.44 -13.95
N TYR A 124 18.91 -8.28 -15.20
CA TYR A 124 19.38 -9.11 -16.33
C TYR A 124 20.90 -9.02 -16.51
N GLY A 125 21.44 -7.79 -16.52
CA GLY A 125 22.87 -7.55 -16.66
C GLY A 125 23.67 -8.20 -15.53
N SER A 126 23.21 -8.07 -14.29
CA SER A 126 23.80 -8.72 -13.11
C SER A 126 23.78 -10.26 -13.24
N ALA A 127 22.64 -10.85 -13.60
CA ALA A 127 22.52 -12.29 -13.81
C ALA A 127 23.50 -12.80 -14.89
N ARG A 128 23.65 -12.07 -16.00
CA ARG A 128 24.62 -12.41 -17.06
C ARG A 128 26.07 -12.31 -16.57
N ARG A 129 26.41 -11.30 -15.74
CA ARG A 129 27.74 -11.19 -15.11
C ARG A 129 28.04 -12.34 -14.15
N GLN A 130 27.01 -12.89 -13.51
CA GLN A 130 27.09 -14.07 -12.66
C GLN A 130 27.20 -15.40 -13.46
N GLY A 131 27.31 -15.32 -14.79
CA GLY A 131 27.51 -16.47 -15.67
C GLY A 131 26.23 -17.19 -16.08
N LEU A 132 25.04 -16.73 -15.67
CA LEU A 132 23.78 -17.39 -16.02
C LEU A 132 23.51 -17.29 -17.52
N PRO A 133 23.02 -18.34 -18.20
CA PRO A 133 22.56 -18.27 -19.60
C PRO A 133 21.53 -17.15 -19.85
N ALA A 134 21.47 -16.63 -21.08
CA ALA A 134 20.56 -15.53 -21.44
C ALA A 134 19.09 -15.84 -21.11
N THR A 135 18.62 -17.07 -21.40
CA THR A 135 17.27 -17.51 -21.07
C THR A 135 16.98 -17.49 -19.57
N ALA A 136 17.96 -17.87 -18.74
CA ALA A 136 17.81 -17.87 -17.28
C ALA A 136 17.79 -16.44 -16.71
N ALA A 137 18.63 -15.55 -17.23
CA ALA A 137 18.62 -14.13 -16.88
C ALA A 137 17.30 -13.45 -17.32
N LEU A 138 16.82 -13.74 -18.54
CA LEU A 138 15.56 -13.22 -19.07
C LEU A 138 14.36 -13.72 -18.26
N MET A 139 14.36 -15.00 -17.86
CA MET A 139 13.34 -15.59 -17.01
C MET A 139 13.21 -14.83 -15.69
N GLY A 140 14.30 -14.68 -14.93
CA GLY A 140 14.24 -13.95 -13.66
C GLY A 140 13.88 -12.46 -13.80
N ALA A 141 14.47 -11.78 -14.79
CA ALA A 141 14.18 -10.36 -15.02
C ALA A 141 12.72 -10.13 -15.42
N SER A 142 12.15 -11.00 -16.25
CA SER A 142 10.75 -10.89 -16.72
C SER A 142 9.76 -11.33 -15.64
N CYS A 143 10.12 -12.32 -14.80
CA CYS A 143 9.34 -12.65 -13.61
C CYS A 143 9.26 -11.46 -12.66
N LEU A 144 10.37 -10.73 -12.43
CA LEU A 144 10.33 -9.49 -11.66
C LEU A 144 9.48 -8.42 -12.36
N ALA A 145 9.67 -8.24 -13.67
CA ALA A 145 8.95 -7.22 -14.44
C ALA A 145 7.43 -7.40 -14.38
N PHE A 146 6.94 -8.63 -14.48
CA PHE A 146 5.52 -8.92 -14.53
C PHE A 146 4.97 -9.49 -13.22
N ALA A 147 5.76 -9.43 -12.14
CA ALA A 147 5.29 -9.69 -10.78
C ALA A 147 4.18 -8.67 -10.42
N PRO A 148 2.94 -9.10 -10.12
CA PRO A 148 1.83 -8.26 -9.70
C PRO A 148 2.17 -7.06 -8.82
N SER A 149 2.90 -7.27 -7.72
CA SER A 149 3.29 -6.20 -6.80
C SER A 149 4.23 -5.21 -7.46
N PHE A 150 5.19 -5.67 -8.26
CA PHE A 150 6.16 -4.78 -8.91
C PHE A 150 5.51 -3.98 -10.05
N TRP A 151 4.71 -4.64 -10.90
CA TRP A 151 4.03 -4.02 -12.03
C TRP A 151 2.95 -3.04 -11.56
N SER A 152 2.18 -3.36 -10.51
CA SER A 152 1.20 -2.43 -9.94
C SER A 152 1.81 -1.09 -9.54
N GLN A 153 3.07 -1.09 -9.07
CA GLN A 153 3.78 0.14 -8.70
C GLN A 153 4.51 0.80 -9.86
N ALA A 154 4.74 0.08 -10.97
CA ALA A 154 5.40 0.61 -12.17
C ALA A 154 4.50 1.46 -13.06
N THR A 155 3.19 1.45 -12.81
CA THR A 155 2.16 2.14 -13.61
C THR A 155 1.46 3.27 -12.85
N VAL A 156 1.94 3.61 -11.64
CA VAL A 156 1.38 4.67 -10.76
C VAL A 156 2.49 5.52 -10.15
N GLN A 157 2.16 6.69 -9.62
CA GLN A 157 3.14 7.69 -9.16
C GLN A 157 3.63 7.43 -7.73
N ARG A 158 4.47 6.41 -7.54
CA ARG A 158 4.96 6.00 -6.20
C ARG A 158 6.44 5.64 -6.17
N VAL A 159 6.99 5.61 -4.94
CA VAL A 159 8.42 5.44 -4.61
C VAL A 159 8.97 4.01 -4.80
N TYR A 160 8.10 3.03 -5.03
CA TYR A 160 8.45 1.62 -4.89
C TYR A 160 9.32 1.05 -6.02
N THR A 161 9.19 1.53 -7.27
CA THR A 161 10.04 1.04 -8.37
C THR A 161 11.45 1.63 -8.31
N LEU A 162 11.59 2.89 -7.89
CA LEU A 162 12.88 3.47 -7.54
C LEU A 162 13.53 2.69 -6.38
N ASN A 163 12.74 2.31 -5.37
CA ASN A 163 13.22 1.43 -4.31
C ASN A 163 13.67 0.06 -4.84
N GLY A 164 12.87 -0.57 -5.70
CA GLY A 164 13.19 -1.86 -6.32
C GLY A 164 14.47 -1.81 -7.15
N PHE A 165 14.72 -0.70 -7.86
CA PHE A 165 16.01 -0.45 -8.52
C PHE A 165 17.18 -0.49 -7.53
N PHE A 166 17.07 0.18 -6.37
CA PHE A 166 18.11 0.13 -5.33
C PHE A 166 18.29 -1.26 -4.72
N VAL A 167 17.21 -2.01 -4.49
CA VAL A 167 17.31 -3.42 -4.04
C VAL A 167 18.11 -4.23 -5.04
N VAL A 168 17.80 -4.14 -6.33
CA VAL A 168 18.54 -4.85 -7.39
C VAL A 168 19.99 -4.37 -7.46
N ALA A 169 20.25 -3.07 -7.36
CA ALA A 169 21.59 -2.50 -7.44
C ALA A 169 22.49 -2.94 -6.27
N VAL A 170 22.00 -2.87 -5.05
CA VAL A 170 22.71 -3.33 -3.85
C VAL A 170 22.96 -4.83 -3.92
N THR A 171 21.97 -5.61 -4.37
CA THR A 171 22.11 -7.06 -4.55
C THR A 171 23.16 -7.38 -5.62
N ALA A 172 23.14 -6.69 -6.76
CA ALA A 172 24.13 -6.87 -7.82
C ALA A 172 25.55 -6.55 -7.34
N CYS A 173 25.72 -5.46 -6.58
CA CYS A 173 27.01 -5.10 -5.99
C CYS A 173 27.48 -6.13 -4.97
N ALA A 174 26.59 -6.63 -4.11
CA ALA A 174 26.91 -7.67 -3.11
C ALA A 174 27.33 -9.00 -3.78
N LEU A 175 26.63 -9.40 -4.84
CA LEU A 175 26.96 -10.59 -5.63
C LEU A 175 28.32 -10.45 -6.33
N GLU A 176 28.59 -9.28 -6.91
CA GLU A 176 29.84 -9.01 -7.61
C GLU A 176 31.02 -8.86 -6.64
N TRP A 177 30.80 -8.27 -5.46
CA TRP A 177 31.77 -8.32 -4.36
C TRP A 177 32.07 -9.76 -3.97
N HIS A 178 31.04 -10.59 -3.77
CA HIS A 178 31.25 -11.97 -3.35
C HIS A 178 32.07 -12.77 -4.37
N ARG A 179 31.82 -12.51 -5.66
CA ARG A 179 32.52 -13.13 -6.80
C ARG A 179 33.98 -12.67 -6.93
N THR A 180 34.24 -11.37 -6.79
CA THR A 180 35.55 -10.77 -7.11
C THR A 180 36.41 -10.45 -5.89
N ARG A 181 35.80 -10.40 -4.70
CA ARG A 181 36.37 -9.90 -3.44
C ARG A 181 36.96 -8.50 -3.51
N ARG A 182 36.61 -7.72 -4.54
CA ARG A 182 37.05 -6.32 -4.69
C ARG A 182 36.26 -5.43 -3.72
N PRO A 183 36.92 -4.68 -2.83
CA PRO A 183 36.23 -3.92 -1.78
C PRO A 183 35.33 -2.80 -2.33
N GLY A 184 35.65 -2.25 -3.51
CA GLY A 184 34.86 -1.19 -4.14
C GLY A 184 33.39 -1.55 -4.35
N TRP A 185 33.08 -2.84 -4.57
CA TRP A 185 31.68 -3.28 -4.70
C TRP A 185 30.91 -3.24 -3.39
N LEU A 186 31.54 -3.51 -2.23
CA LEU A 186 30.88 -3.31 -0.94
C LEU A 186 30.70 -1.83 -0.61
N VAL A 187 31.69 -1.00 -0.94
CA VAL A 187 31.58 0.45 -0.74
C VAL A 187 30.46 1.01 -1.60
N LEU A 188 30.35 0.57 -2.86
CA LEU A 188 29.24 0.94 -3.75
C LEU A 188 27.89 0.40 -3.26
N ALA A 189 27.85 -0.84 -2.77
CA ALA A 189 26.63 -1.40 -2.17
C ALA A 189 26.17 -0.59 -0.95
N ALA A 190 27.11 -0.16 -0.09
CA ALA A 190 26.81 0.67 1.07
C ALA A 190 26.31 2.06 0.65
N PHE A 191 26.96 2.70 -0.31
CA PHE A 191 26.49 3.97 -0.89
C PHE A 191 25.08 3.85 -1.48
N ALA A 192 24.84 2.83 -2.32
CA ALA A 192 23.53 2.60 -2.92
C ALA A 192 22.45 2.24 -1.88
N ALA A 193 22.81 1.56 -0.79
CA ALA A 193 21.88 1.29 0.31
C ALA A 193 21.52 2.57 1.07
N GLY A 194 22.50 3.45 1.34
CA GLY A 194 22.26 4.77 1.95
C GLY A 194 21.40 5.66 1.06
N LEU A 195 21.74 5.73 -0.23
CA LEU A 195 20.97 6.48 -1.23
C LEU A 195 19.54 5.93 -1.35
N GLY A 196 19.39 4.60 -1.43
CA GLY A 196 18.08 3.95 -1.39
C GLY A 196 17.30 4.22 -0.10
N ALA A 197 17.97 4.35 1.04
CA ALA A 197 17.34 4.68 2.33
C ALA A 197 16.82 6.13 2.39
N SER A 198 17.35 7.02 1.55
CA SER A 198 16.79 8.36 1.32
C SER A 198 15.62 8.38 0.32
N ASN A 199 15.31 7.25 -0.31
CA ASN A 199 14.06 7.02 -1.03
C ASN A 199 13.05 6.24 -0.19
N HIS A 200 13.45 5.15 0.49
CA HIS A 200 12.53 4.36 1.29
C HIS A 200 13.27 3.67 2.45
N THR A 201 12.73 3.78 3.66
CA THR A 201 13.38 3.33 4.91
C THR A 201 13.75 1.83 4.92
N VAL A 202 12.97 0.98 4.25
CA VAL A 202 13.27 -0.46 4.05
C VAL A 202 14.68 -0.75 3.51
N MET A 203 15.31 0.19 2.80
CA MET A 203 16.69 0.01 2.34
C MET A 203 17.71 -0.02 3.49
N GLY A 204 17.40 0.54 4.66
CA GLY A 204 18.18 0.32 5.87
C GLY A 204 18.20 -1.17 6.26
N VAL A 205 17.04 -1.84 6.20
CA VAL A 205 16.90 -3.28 6.47
C VAL A 205 17.67 -4.11 5.44
N VAL A 206 17.55 -3.77 4.15
CA VAL A 206 18.32 -4.42 3.07
C VAL A 206 19.83 -4.21 3.25
N GLY A 207 20.25 -3.00 3.63
CA GLY A 207 21.64 -2.67 3.92
C GLY A 207 22.20 -3.49 5.08
N ILE A 208 21.45 -3.65 6.17
CA ILE A 208 21.81 -4.52 7.29
C ILE A 208 21.95 -5.97 6.83
N ALA A 209 20.97 -6.49 6.07
CA ALA A 209 21.02 -7.86 5.56
C ALA A 209 22.27 -8.11 4.67
N VAL A 210 22.62 -7.15 3.82
CA VAL A 210 23.82 -7.22 2.96
C VAL A 210 25.10 -7.09 3.79
N GLY A 211 25.12 -6.25 4.83
CA GLY A 211 26.23 -6.14 5.77
C GLY A 211 26.47 -7.45 6.54
N LEU A 212 25.41 -8.07 7.05
CA LEU A 212 25.47 -9.39 7.69
C LEU A 212 25.95 -10.46 6.70
N PHE A 213 25.42 -10.46 5.47
CA PHE A 213 25.91 -11.35 4.42
C PHE A 213 27.43 -11.18 4.18
N ALA A 214 27.92 -9.94 4.14
CA ALA A 214 29.33 -9.66 3.94
C ALA A 214 30.21 -10.13 5.11
N VAL A 215 29.80 -9.85 6.35
CA VAL A 215 30.52 -10.28 7.56
C VAL A 215 30.54 -11.80 7.70
N ILE A 216 29.42 -12.49 7.46
CA ILE A 216 29.35 -13.95 7.52
C ILE A 216 30.21 -14.58 6.40
N SER A 217 30.22 -13.96 5.21
CA SER A 217 30.99 -14.45 4.06
C SER A 217 32.49 -14.13 4.13
N GLU A 218 32.90 -13.17 4.96
CA GLU A 218 34.30 -12.79 5.21
C GLU A 218 34.47 -12.23 6.64
N PRO A 219 34.53 -13.08 7.68
CA PRO A 219 34.61 -12.61 9.07
C PRO A 219 35.82 -11.72 9.37
N GLN A 220 36.90 -11.87 8.59
CA GLN A 220 38.09 -11.02 8.67
C GLN A 220 37.81 -9.56 8.30
N LEU A 221 36.68 -9.25 7.66
CA LEU A 221 36.25 -7.88 7.38
C LEU A 221 36.12 -7.06 8.67
N LEU A 222 35.70 -7.67 9.77
CA LEU A 222 35.60 -7.02 11.08
C LEU A 222 36.96 -6.53 11.62
N ARG A 223 38.06 -7.13 11.16
CA ARG A 223 39.43 -6.74 11.53
C ARG A 223 40.05 -5.74 10.54
N ARG A 224 39.27 -5.20 9.59
CA ARG A 224 39.73 -4.26 8.56
C ARG A 224 39.05 -2.90 8.74
N PRO A 225 39.45 -2.10 9.76
CA PRO A 225 38.74 -0.88 10.15
C PRO A 225 38.65 0.15 9.02
N ARG A 226 39.70 0.30 8.19
CA ARG A 226 39.66 1.20 7.04
C ARG A 226 38.57 0.84 6.02
N ARG A 227 38.30 -0.46 5.82
CA ARG A 227 37.26 -0.91 4.88
C ARG A 227 35.87 -0.72 5.47
N LEU A 228 35.71 -1.02 6.76
CA LEU A 228 34.46 -0.74 7.46
C LEU A 228 34.14 0.75 7.46
N ALA A 229 35.14 1.60 7.77
CA ALA A 229 35.01 3.05 7.71
C ALA A 229 34.65 3.55 6.30
N ALA A 230 35.24 2.97 5.25
CA ALA A 230 34.85 3.30 3.87
C ALA A 230 33.40 2.91 3.56
N CYS A 231 32.93 1.73 3.99
CA CYS A 231 31.53 1.34 3.81
C CYS A 231 30.57 2.22 4.61
N VAL A 232 30.88 2.51 5.89
CA VAL A 232 30.07 3.39 6.74
C VAL A 232 30.04 4.80 6.16
N GLY A 233 31.18 5.37 5.82
CA GLY A 233 31.28 6.69 5.20
C GLY A 233 30.52 6.77 3.88
N ALA A 234 30.60 5.73 3.04
CA ALA A 234 29.82 5.65 1.80
C ALA A 234 28.31 5.54 2.06
N GLY A 235 27.87 4.74 3.03
CA GLY A 235 26.47 4.69 3.43
C GLY A 235 25.94 6.03 3.94
N LEU A 236 26.71 6.71 4.79
CA LEU A 236 26.39 8.05 5.27
C LEU A 236 26.37 9.09 4.14
N ALA A 237 27.30 9.01 3.19
CA ALA A 237 27.30 9.85 2.00
C ALA A 237 26.05 9.63 1.14
N GLY A 238 25.55 8.38 1.06
CA GLY A 238 24.29 8.07 0.41
C GLY A 238 23.07 8.72 1.08
N LEU A 239 23.14 9.01 2.38
CA LEU A 239 22.06 9.67 3.14
C LEU A 239 22.06 11.20 2.99
N LEU A 240 23.02 11.80 2.29
CA LEU A 240 23.08 13.25 2.09
C LEU A 240 21.80 13.90 1.53
N PRO A 241 20.96 13.23 0.69
CA PRO A 241 19.68 13.82 0.29
C PRO A 241 18.77 14.19 1.46
N TYR A 242 18.91 13.59 2.65
CA TYR A 242 18.14 14.02 3.82
C TYR A 242 18.44 15.44 4.27
N LEU A 243 19.61 16.01 3.92
CA LEU A 243 19.95 17.41 4.21
C LEU A 243 19.07 18.41 3.45
N TYR A 244 18.39 17.97 2.39
CA TYR A 244 17.41 18.79 1.68
C TYR A 244 16.22 19.15 2.58
N MET A 245 15.74 18.24 3.42
CA MET A 245 14.53 18.46 4.23
C MET A 245 14.67 19.62 5.22
N PRO A 246 15.68 19.67 6.12
CA PRO A 246 15.83 20.80 7.03
C PRO A 246 16.11 22.11 6.28
N TRP A 247 16.77 22.07 5.13
CA TRP A 247 17.02 23.26 4.32
C TRP A 247 15.74 23.79 3.67
N ARG A 248 14.90 22.88 3.16
CA ARG A 248 13.67 23.23 2.47
C ARG A 248 12.58 23.67 3.44
N SER A 249 12.45 23.01 4.59
CA SER A 249 11.51 23.36 5.66
C SER A 249 11.70 24.81 6.16
N ARG A 250 12.95 25.26 6.34
CA ARG A 250 13.30 26.67 6.65
C ARG A 250 12.86 27.72 5.62
N GLN A 251 12.41 27.29 4.45
CA GLN A 251 11.86 28.18 3.41
C GLN A 251 10.33 28.21 3.42
N ASP A 252 9.70 27.60 4.43
CA ASP A 252 8.25 27.54 4.62
C ASP A 252 7.52 27.02 3.37
N PRO A 253 7.79 25.77 2.93
CA PRO A 253 7.14 25.21 1.77
C PRO A 253 5.67 24.89 2.07
N ARG A 254 4.77 25.04 1.07
CA ARG A 254 3.34 24.71 1.24
C ARG A 254 3.06 23.28 1.72
N LEU A 255 3.98 22.36 1.44
CA LEU A 255 4.00 20.99 1.96
C LEU A 255 5.23 20.84 2.84
N ASP A 256 5.04 20.89 4.15
CA ASP A 256 6.12 20.76 5.14
C ASP A 256 5.78 19.77 6.27
N TRP A 257 5.70 18.49 5.93
CA TRP A 257 5.36 17.48 6.94
C TRP A 257 6.47 17.30 7.97
N ALA A 258 6.06 17.24 9.24
CA ALA A 258 6.90 17.00 10.41
C ALA A 258 7.93 18.09 10.74
N ASP A 259 7.90 19.24 10.06
CA ASP A 259 8.76 20.41 10.32
C ASP A 259 10.23 20.01 10.65
N PRO A 260 10.95 19.38 9.70
CA PRO A 260 12.23 18.74 9.98
C PRO A 260 13.40 19.74 10.09
N GLU A 261 13.18 20.97 10.56
CA GLU A 261 14.23 21.98 10.70
C GLU A 261 15.32 21.61 11.71
N THR A 262 14.92 20.96 12.80
CA THR A 262 15.82 20.54 13.88
C THR A 262 16.33 19.12 13.65
N LEU A 263 17.50 18.78 14.22
CA LEU A 263 18.01 17.41 14.16
C LEU A 263 17.02 16.40 14.76
N GLY A 264 16.31 16.78 15.82
CA GLY A 264 15.32 15.92 16.47
C GLY A 264 14.13 15.60 15.56
N ALA A 265 13.57 16.63 14.92
CA ALA A 265 12.46 16.50 13.98
C ALA A 265 12.89 15.75 12.70
N LEU A 266 14.06 16.09 12.15
CA LEU A 266 14.67 15.36 11.03
C LEU A 266 14.82 13.87 11.33
N LEU A 267 15.42 13.52 12.48
CA LEU A 267 15.55 12.13 12.87
C LEU A 267 14.18 11.47 13.09
N GLY A 268 13.23 12.18 13.69
CA GLY A 268 11.84 11.73 13.85
C GLY A 268 11.20 11.36 12.52
N ALA A 269 11.31 12.23 11.52
CA ALA A 269 10.84 11.99 10.16
C ALA A 269 11.57 10.81 9.50
N MET A 270 12.90 10.80 9.54
CA MET A 270 13.73 9.72 8.98
C MET A 270 13.39 8.34 9.55
N THR A 271 13.18 8.25 10.87
CA THR A 271 12.82 6.99 11.55
C THR A 271 11.33 6.70 11.53
N ARG A 272 10.52 7.63 11.02
CA ARG A 272 9.05 7.57 11.01
C ARG A 272 8.48 7.37 12.42
N ARG A 273 8.96 8.14 13.40
CA ARG A 273 8.62 7.99 14.82
C ARG A 273 7.10 8.01 15.07
N ASP A 274 6.37 8.86 14.35
CA ASP A 274 4.92 9.03 14.50
C ASP A 274 4.10 7.78 14.11
N TYR A 275 4.74 6.82 13.43
CA TYR A 275 4.14 5.54 13.04
C TYR A 275 4.47 4.42 14.03
N TRP A 276 5.30 4.65 15.05
CA TRP A 276 5.75 3.58 15.96
C TRP A 276 4.68 3.20 16.98
N ASP A 277 3.88 4.16 17.45
CA ASP A 277 2.74 3.89 18.35
C ASP A 277 1.67 3.04 17.65
N ARG A 278 1.74 2.95 16.33
CA ARG A 278 0.89 2.10 15.54
C ARG A 278 1.39 0.66 15.46
N ALA A 279 2.63 0.29 15.84
CA ALA A 279 3.17 -1.06 15.61
C ALA A 279 2.20 -2.20 16.03
N TRP A 280 1.81 -3.03 15.05
CA TRP A 280 0.52 -3.73 15.07
C TRP A 280 0.59 -5.28 15.19
N ILE A 281 1.69 -5.86 15.68
CA ILE A 281 1.58 -7.24 16.21
C ILE A 281 0.85 -7.12 17.55
N GLU A 282 -0.47 -7.17 17.49
CA GLU A 282 -1.32 -7.22 18.69
C GLU A 282 -1.17 -8.55 19.42
N SER A 283 -0.88 -9.64 18.68
CA SER A 283 -0.77 -10.98 19.24
C SER A 283 0.14 -11.90 18.44
N ALA A 284 0.71 -12.92 19.08
CA ALA A 284 1.47 -13.97 18.40
C ALA A 284 0.65 -14.73 17.33
N ALA A 285 -0.70 -14.66 17.39
CA ALA A 285 -1.60 -15.27 16.41
C ALA A 285 -1.62 -14.53 15.06
N ASP A 286 -1.08 -13.32 14.99
CA ASP A 286 -1.00 -12.56 13.73
C ASP A 286 0.16 -13.04 12.85
N LEU A 287 1.23 -13.58 13.45
CA LEU A 287 2.40 -14.07 12.73
C LEU A 287 2.10 -15.21 11.74
N PRO A 288 1.29 -16.24 12.07
CA PRO A 288 0.85 -17.24 11.10
C PRO A 288 0.01 -16.66 9.95
N ALA A 289 -0.82 -15.64 10.20
CA ALA A 289 -1.63 -15.01 9.17
C ALA A 289 -0.74 -14.23 8.18
N ILE A 290 0.21 -13.48 8.71
CA ILE A 290 1.24 -12.73 7.97
C ILE A 290 2.12 -13.69 7.15
N LEU A 291 2.58 -14.79 7.75
CA LEU A 291 3.35 -15.80 7.04
C LEU A 291 2.52 -16.47 5.93
N GLY A 292 1.26 -16.79 6.20
CA GLY A 292 0.34 -17.35 5.22
C GLY A 292 0.05 -16.39 4.06
N ASP A 293 -0.02 -15.08 4.32
CA ASP A 293 -0.11 -14.05 3.29
C ASP A 293 1.16 -13.99 2.43
N PHE A 294 2.34 -13.89 3.06
CA PHE A 294 3.63 -13.89 2.37
C PHE A 294 3.82 -15.12 1.46
N LEU A 295 3.49 -16.33 1.96
CA LEU A 295 3.60 -17.56 1.19
C LEU A 295 2.60 -17.64 0.02
N ARG A 296 1.37 -17.14 0.19
CA ARG A 296 0.41 -16.99 -0.92
C ARG A 296 0.88 -15.94 -1.92
N GLY A 297 1.49 -14.87 -1.43
CA GLY A 297 2.13 -13.83 -2.23
C GLY A 297 3.14 -14.41 -3.20
N LEU A 298 4.04 -15.30 -2.77
CA LEU A 298 4.98 -15.98 -3.69
C LEU A 298 4.28 -16.65 -4.88
N GLY A 299 3.17 -17.35 -4.62
CA GLY A 299 2.37 -18.00 -5.65
C GLY A 299 1.68 -17.02 -6.59
N ALA A 300 1.20 -15.88 -6.07
CA ALA A 300 0.62 -14.81 -6.88
C ALA A 300 1.68 -14.09 -7.73
N GLU A 301 2.86 -13.83 -7.16
CA GLU A 301 3.91 -13.03 -7.78
C GLU A 301 4.66 -13.76 -8.91
N LEU A 302 4.88 -15.07 -8.75
CA LEU A 302 5.69 -15.86 -9.68
C LEU A 302 4.88 -16.91 -10.45
N LEU A 303 3.59 -17.06 -10.15
CA LEU A 303 2.83 -18.29 -10.38
C LEU A 303 3.45 -19.46 -9.61
N TRP A 304 2.65 -20.47 -9.23
CA TRP A 304 3.20 -21.66 -8.55
C TRP A 304 4.28 -22.37 -9.39
N ALA A 305 4.20 -22.29 -10.72
CA ALA A 305 5.26 -22.77 -11.61
C ALA A 305 6.59 -22.03 -11.40
N GLY A 306 6.58 -20.70 -11.28
CA GLY A 306 7.78 -19.92 -10.99
C GLY A 306 8.32 -20.21 -9.59
N VAL A 307 7.46 -20.43 -8.59
CA VAL A 307 7.88 -20.85 -7.24
C VAL A 307 8.63 -22.19 -7.26
N LEU A 308 8.16 -23.16 -8.04
CA LEU A 308 8.87 -24.45 -8.22
C LEU A 308 10.26 -24.25 -8.85
N VAL A 309 10.37 -23.37 -9.86
CA VAL A 309 11.66 -23.02 -10.46
C VAL A 309 12.56 -22.30 -9.44
N ALA A 310 12.02 -21.40 -8.59
CA ALA A 310 12.79 -20.80 -7.50
C ALA A 310 13.32 -21.85 -6.51
N GLY A 311 12.52 -22.87 -6.18
CA GLY A 311 12.94 -24.02 -5.37
C GLY A 311 14.12 -24.79 -6.01
N LEU A 312 14.06 -25.04 -7.32
CA LEU A 312 15.21 -25.58 -8.06
C LEU A 312 16.43 -24.66 -8.00
N GLY A 313 16.20 -23.35 -7.97
CA GLY A 313 17.25 -22.34 -7.80
C GLY A 313 17.99 -22.45 -6.48
N VAL A 314 17.29 -22.77 -5.39
CA VAL A 314 17.93 -23.05 -4.09
C VAL A 314 18.86 -24.27 -4.21
N VAL A 315 18.41 -25.34 -4.87
CA VAL A 315 19.23 -26.55 -5.06
C VAL A 315 20.43 -26.27 -5.97
N ALA A 316 20.20 -25.61 -7.11
CA ALA A 316 21.23 -25.26 -8.08
C ALA A 316 22.30 -24.34 -7.47
N ALA A 317 21.86 -23.37 -6.67
CA ALA A 317 22.77 -22.46 -5.99
C ALA A 317 23.68 -23.19 -4.98
N ARG A 318 23.17 -24.17 -4.22
CA ARG A 318 24.03 -25.01 -3.36
C ARG A 318 25.08 -25.77 -4.18
N ARG A 319 24.65 -26.40 -5.29
CA ARG A 319 25.54 -27.19 -6.15
C ARG A 319 26.63 -26.36 -6.83
N HIS A 320 26.27 -25.15 -7.28
CA HIS A 320 27.19 -24.24 -7.95
C HIS A 320 27.95 -23.31 -6.99
N GLY A 321 27.76 -23.43 -5.67
CA GLY A 321 28.44 -22.61 -4.66
C GLY A 321 28.02 -21.13 -4.70
N ARG A 322 26.78 -20.83 -5.09
CA ARG A 322 26.23 -19.47 -5.11
C ARG A 322 25.84 -19.03 -3.70
N PRO A 323 25.90 -17.72 -3.39
CA PRO A 323 25.68 -17.21 -2.05
C PRO A 323 24.19 -17.20 -1.66
N LEU A 324 23.62 -18.36 -1.32
CA LEU A 324 22.22 -18.47 -0.89
C LEU A 324 21.89 -17.67 0.37
N LEU A 325 22.90 -17.39 1.17
CA LEU A 325 22.76 -16.57 2.37
C LEU A 325 22.21 -15.18 2.04
N LEU A 326 22.59 -14.57 0.91
CA LEU A 326 22.14 -13.23 0.53
C LEU A 326 20.61 -13.16 0.31
N PRO A 327 20.01 -13.90 -0.64
CA PRO A 327 18.56 -13.86 -0.82
C PRO A 327 17.81 -14.33 0.43
N GLY A 328 18.34 -15.32 1.17
CA GLY A 328 17.74 -15.77 2.42
C GLY A 328 17.67 -14.67 3.49
N LEU A 329 18.77 -13.93 3.72
CA LEU A 329 18.80 -12.84 4.68
C LEU A 329 17.91 -11.67 4.26
N VAL A 330 17.91 -11.28 2.99
CA VAL A 330 17.06 -10.17 2.50
C VAL A 330 15.58 -10.53 2.62
N MET A 331 15.17 -11.74 2.22
CA MET A 331 13.78 -12.20 2.35
C MET A 331 13.36 -12.26 3.82
N ALA A 332 14.20 -12.84 4.69
CA ALA A 332 13.90 -12.93 6.12
C ALA A 332 13.81 -11.54 6.77
N ALA A 333 14.77 -10.64 6.49
CA ALA A 333 14.77 -9.30 7.05
C ALA A 333 13.57 -8.47 6.56
N ASN A 334 13.21 -8.58 5.27
CA ASN A 334 12.02 -7.92 4.73
C ASN A 334 10.73 -8.47 5.34
N PHE A 335 10.59 -9.78 5.46
CA PHE A 335 9.45 -10.41 6.14
C PHE A 335 9.33 -9.95 7.60
N LEU A 336 10.42 -9.99 8.36
CA LEU A 336 10.42 -9.57 9.76
C LEU A 336 10.09 -8.09 9.90
N ALA A 337 10.66 -7.22 9.05
CA ALA A 337 10.35 -5.78 9.08
C ALA A 337 8.86 -5.51 8.85
N VAL A 338 8.25 -6.19 7.87
CA VAL A 338 6.82 -6.06 7.61
C VAL A 338 5.99 -6.68 8.74
N ALA A 339 6.39 -7.84 9.27
CA ALA A 339 5.69 -8.49 10.36
C ALA A 339 5.66 -7.63 11.62
N PHE A 340 6.78 -7.01 12.01
CA PHE A 340 6.87 -6.19 13.22
C PHE A 340 6.28 -4.78 13.07
N HIS A 341 6.15 -4.27 11.85
CA HIS A 341 5.68 -2.89 11.63
C HIS A 341 4.27 -2.80 11.05
N GLY A 342 3.77 -3.85 10.41
CA GLY A 342 2.46 -3.84 9.76
C GLY A 342 1.33 -4.38 10.64
N SER A 343 0.09 -3.95 10.36
CA SER A 343 -1.17 -4.52 10.89
C SER A 343 -1.77 -5.66 10.07
N ARG A 344 -2.37 -6.63 10.75
CA ARG A 344 -3.25 -7.62 10.11
C ARG A 344 -4.40 -6.95 9.34
N THR A 345 -4.87 -5.77 9.77
CA THR A 345 -5.93 -5.03 9.08
C THR A 345 -5.47 -4.48 7.73
N ASP A 346 -4.16 -4.26 7.55
CA ASP A 346 -3.59 -3.62 6.36
C ASP A 346 -3.00 -4.62 5.37
N LEU A 347 -3.19 -5.93 5.58
CA LEU A 347 -2.64 -6.98 4.71
C LEU A 347 -2.95 -6.73 3.23
N PHE A 348 -4.10 -6.13 2.92
CA PHE A 348 -4.52 -5.81 1.55
C PHE A 348 -3.57 -4.85 0.82
N VAL A 349 -2.77 -4.04 1.52
CA VAL A 349 -1.75 -3.15 0.90
C VAL A 349 -0.33 -3.70 0.99
N TRP A 350 -0.07 -4.76 1.75
CA TRP A 350 1.30 -5.20 2.07
C TRP A 350 2.12 -5.74 0.91
N HIS A 351 1.46 -6.25 -0.12
CA HIS A 351 2.08 -6.81 -1.31
C HIS A 351 3.26 -5.97 -1.87
N ARG A 352 3.14 -4.63 -1.85
CA ARG A 352 4.16 -3.67 -2.28
C ARG A 352 5.37 -3.56 -1.34
N TYR A 353 5.21 -3.83 -0.04
CA TYR A 353 6.31 -3.84 0.92
C TYR A 353 7.18 -5.11 0.83
N TYR A 354 6.67 -6.16 0.17
CA TYR A 354 7.42 -7.39 -0.08
C TYR A 354 8.26 -7.38 -1.37
N ILE A 355 8.28 -6.27 -2.11
CA ILE A 355 9.11 -6.13 -3.32
C ILE A 355 10.57 -6.56 -3.11
N PRO A 356 11.26 -6.23 -1.99
CA PRO A 356 12.62 -6.73 -1.77
C PRO A 356 12.71 -8.27 -1.76
N ALA A 357 11.75 -8.95 -1.13
CA ALA A 357 11.67 -10.41 -1.16
C ALA A 357 11.33 -10.95 -2.57
N TRP A 358 10.48 -10.26 -3.33
CA TRP A 358 10.15 -10.63 -4.71
C TRP A 358 11.34 -10.51 -5.66
N VAL A 359 12.21 -9.52 -5.48
CA VAL A 359 13.49 -9.44 -6.20
C VAL A 359 14.36 -10.67 -5.90
N MET A 360 14.43 -11.10 -4.63
CA MET A 360 15.19 -12.30 -4.27
C MET A 360 14.56 -13.58 -4.82
N ALA A 361 13.23 -13.68 -4.81
CA ALA A 361 12.51 -14.81 -5.38
C ALA A 361 12.75 -14.89 -6.90
N ALA A 362 12.71 -13.76 -7.61
CA ALA A 362 13.09 -13.67 -9.02
C ALA A 362 14.55 -14.09 -9.27
N LEU A 363 15.50 -13.71 -8.39
CA LEU A 363 16.89 -14.18 -8.46
C LEU A 363 16.99 -15.70 -8.33
N LEU A 364 16.22 -16.29 -7.41
CA LEU A 364 16.13 -17.75 -7.26
C LEU A 364 15.53 -18.40 -8.51
N THR A 365 14.50 -17.82 -9.15
CA THR A 365 13.98 -18.34 -10.42
C THR A 365 15.03 -18.32 -11.53
N ALA A 366 15.85 -17.27 -11.60
CA ALA A 366 16.94 -17.18 -12.56
C ALA A 366 17.95 -18.32 -12.34
N TRP A 367 18.37 -18.52 -11.08
CA TRP A 367 19.28 -19.62 -10.72
C TRP A 367 18.69 -21.00 -11.00
N GLY A 368 17.38 -21.18 -10.81
CA GLY A 368 16.69 -22.45 -11.06
C GLY A 368 16.47 -22.75 -12.54
N THR A 369 16.48 -21.73 -13.38
CA THR A 369 16.34 -21.89 -14.83
C THR A 369 17.65 -22.36 -15.49
N GLU A 370 18.80 -22.02 -14.92
CA GLU A 370 20.12 -22.46 -15.41
C GLU A 370 20.24 -23.99 -15.62
N PRO A 371 19.92 -24.86 -14.63
CA PRO A 371 19.98 -26.31 -14.85
C PRO A 371 18.98 -26.81 -15.89
N LEU A 372 17.85 -26.13 -16.08
CA LEU A 372 16.89 -26.45 -17.15
C LEU A 372 17.48 -26.15 -18.52
N VAL A 373 18.17 -25.01 -18.67
CA VAL A 373 18.91 -24.67 -19.88
C VAL A 373 20.04 -25.67 -20.15
N ALA A 374 20.78 -26.06 -19.12
CA ALA A 374 21.83 -27.07 -19.26
C ALA A 374 21.30 -28.43 -19.70
N ARG A 375 20.11 -28.84 -19.22
CA ARG A 375 19.51 -30.14 -19.54
C ARG A 375 18.74 -30.16 -20.86
N TRP A 376 18.06 -29.08 -21.23
CA TRP A 376 17.14 -29.05 -22.38
C TRP A 376 17.59 -28.13 -23.52
N GLY A 377 18.71 -27.44 -23.38
CA GLY A 377 19.27 -26.55 -24.41
C GLY A 377 18.25 -25.50 -24.85
N ARG A 378 18.02 -25.39 -26.17
CA ARG A 378 17.07 -24.42 -26.75
C ARG A 378 15.62 -24.62 -26.28
N ARG A 379 15.23 -25.85 -25.93
CA ARG A 379 13.85 -26.13 -25.46
C ARG A 379 13.55 -25.49 -24.10
N ALA A 380 14.58 -25.10 -23.33
CA ALA A 380 14.39 -24.37 -22.08
C ALA A 380 13.78 -22.97 -22.28
N ILE A 381 13.66 -22.48 -23.52
CA ILE A 381 12.86 -21.28 -23.82
C ILE A 381 11.40 -21.41 -23.37
N ALA A 382 10.87 -22.64 -23.26
CA ALA A 382 9.55 -22.91 -22.71
C ALA A 382 9.38 -22.41 -21.26
N ALA A 383 10.47 -22.23 -20.50
CA ALA A 383 10.39 -21.63 -19.16
C ALA A 383 9.86 -20.19 -19.20
N LEU A 384 10.03 -19.47 -20.31
CA LEU A 384 9.49 -18.12 -20.51
C LEU A 384 7.96 -18.09 -20.62
N ALA A 385 7.28 -19.24 -20.68
CA ALA A 385 5.83 -19.30 -20.57
C ALA A 385 5.32 -18.73 -19.25
N VAL A 386 6.10 -18.81 -18.16
CA VAL A 386 5.73 -18.24 -16.84
C VAL A 386 5.63 -16.71 -16.90
N PRO A 387 6.70 -15.96 -17.25
CA PRO A 387 6.59 -14.50 -17.35
C PRO A 387 5.67 -14.04 -18.47
N LEU A 388 5.52 -14.81 -19.56
CA LEU A 388 4.51 -14.52 -20.58
C LEU A 388 3.08 -14.64 -20.02
N ALA A 389 2.81 -15.66 -19.22
CA ALA A 389 1.51 -15.80 -18.55
C ALA A 389 1.28 -14.67 -17.53
N LEU A 390 2.31 -14.27 -16.76
CA LEU A 390 2.23 -13.11 -15.88
C LEU A 390 1.90 -11.82 -16.66
N LEU A 391 2.54 -11.60 -17.81
CA LEU A 391 2.24 -10.47 -18.70
C LEU A 391 0.77 -10.49 -19.17
N VAL A 392 0.32 -11.61 -19.75
CA VAL A 392 -1.03 -11.74 -20.33
C VAL A 392 -2.12 -11.65 -19.27
N LEU A 393 -1.96 -12.33 -18.14
CA LEU A 393 -2.92 -12.33 -17.03
C LEU A 393 -2.88 -11.02 -16.22
N GLY A 394 -1.72 -10.34 -16.22
CA GLY A 394 -1.50 -9.10 -15.52
C GLY A 394 -2.04 -7.88 -16.26
N TRP A 395 -2.06 -7.88 -17.60
CA TRP A 395 -2.46 -6.71 -18.38
C TRP A 395 -3.81 -6.11 -17.96
N PRO A 396 -4.93 -6.87 -17.92
CA PRO A 396 -6.23 -6.31 -17.51
C PRO A 396 -6.28 -5.83 -16.05
N ARG A 397 -5.29 -6.22 -15.22
CA ARG A 397 -5.20 -5.85 -13.80
C ARG A 397 -4.36 -4.59 -13.57
N PHE A 398 -3.45 -4.28 -14.49
CA PHE A 398 -2.45 -3.24 -14.30
C PHE A 398 -2.40 -2.21 -15.43
N ASP A 399 -3.24 -2.35 -16.46
CA ASP A 399 -3.51 -1.31 -17.44
C ASP A 399 -4.34 -0.20 -16.81
N ARG A 400 -3.66 0.90 -16.43
CA ARG A 400 -4.28 2.08 -15.82
C ARG A 400 -4.42 3.23 -16.81
N SER A 401 -4.29 2.96 -18.10
CA SER A 401 -4.28 4.01 -19.13
C SER A 401 -5.57 4.85 -19.16
N ASP A 402 -6.70 4.23 -18.81
CA ASP A 402 -8.01 4.87 -18.70
C ASP A 402 -8.50 5.01 -17.24
N PHE A 403 -7.58 4.97 -16.27
CA PHE A 403 -7.92 5.23 -14.87
C PHE A 403 -8.09 6.74 -14.61
N GLU A 404 -9.32 7.15 -14.28
CA GLU A 404 -9.69 8.55 -14.00
C GLU A 404 -10.47 8.72 -12.68
N ILE A 405 -10.76 7.61 -11.97
CA ILE A 405 -11.66 7.59 -10.80
C ILE A 405 -11.26 8.63 -9.74
N ALA A 406 -9.96 8.71 -9.40
CA ALA A 406 -9.49 9.61 -8.34
C ALA A 406 -9.54 11.08 -8.76
N ASP A 407 -9.10 11.36 -9.98
CA ASP A 407 -9.13 12.69 -10.58
C ASP A 407 -10.57 13.21 -10.70
N ASP A 408 -11.47 12.43 -11.31
CA ASP A 408 -12.86 12.80 -11.53
C ASP A 408 -13.64 12.94 -10.21
N PHE A 409 -13.43 12.04 -9.25
CA PHE A 409 -14.03 12.14 -7.91
C PHE A 409 -13.67 13.49 -7.26
N SER A 410 -12.38 13.82 -7.21
CA SER A 410 -11.91 15.02 -6.51
C SER A 410 -12.28 16.31 -7.26
N ARG A 411 -12.32 16.30 -8.60
CA ARG A 411 -12.87 17.42 -9.38
C ARG A 411 -14.36 17.63 -9.10
N LYS A 412 -15.15 16.56 -9.09
CA LYS A 412 -16.57 16.62 -8.73
C LYS A 412 -16.78 17.13 -7.31
N LEU A 413 -15.97 16.66 -6.35
CA LEU A 413 -16.02 17.14 -4.97
C LEU A 413 -15.76 18.64 -4.91
N LEU A 414 -14.68 19.13 -5.52
CA LEU A 414 -14.37 20.56 -5.57
C LEU A 414 -15.47 21.36 -6.28
N ALA A 415 -16.12 20.82 -7.31
CA ALA A 415 -17.22 21.48 -8.00
C ALA A 415 -18.48 21.65 -7.13
N THR A 416 -18.63 20.88 -6.04
CA THR A 416 -19.75 21.03 -5.10
C THR A 416 -19.56 22.19 -4.11
N LEU A 417 -18.36 22.77 -4.03
CA LEU A 417 -18.05 23.85 -3.09
C LEU A 417 -18.36 25.23 -3.67
N PRO A 418 -18.93 26.16 -2.87
CA PRO A 418 -19.08 27.55 -3.31
C PRO A 418 -17.71 28.23 -3.52
N PRO A 419 -17.65 29.37 -4.23
CA PRO A 419 -16.44 30.17 -4.34
C PRO A 419 -15.89 30.56 -2.97
N GLY A 420 -14.57 30.47 -2.76
CA GLY A 420 -13.94 30.88 -1.50
C GLY A 420 -14.09 29.91 -0.33
N ALA A 421 -14.58 28.68 -0.55
CA ALA A 421 -14.87 27.74 0.53
C ALA A 421 -13.63 27.32 1.33
N HIS A 422 -13.77 27.18 2.65
CA HIS A 422 -12.79 26.53 3.52
C HIS A 422 -13.07 25.04 3.59
N LEU A 423 -12.18 24.20 3.04
CA LEU A 423 -12.32 22.75 3.01
C LEU A 423 -11.28 22.09 3.92
N ALA A 424 -11.73 21.56 5.05
CA ALA A 424 -10.96 20.63 5.85
C ALA A 424 -11.00 19.23 5.22
N ALA A 425 -9.87 18.80 4.67
CA ALA A 425 -9.74 17.50 4.03
C ALA A 425 -8.89 16.55 4.89
N ALA A 426 -9.38 15.32 5.01
CA ALA A 426 -8.72 14.18 5.64
C ALA A 426 -8.79 12.95 4.71
N ASP A 427 -8.15 11.86 5.13
CA ASP A 427 -7.97 10.58 4.39
C ASP A 427 -7.03 10.67 3.18
N ASP A 428 -6.07 9.75 3.11
CA ASP A 428 -5.02 9.71 2.09
C ASP A 428 -5.59 9.65 0.66
N ASN A 429 -6.74 9.00 0.44
CA ASN A 429 -7.29 8.83 -0.92
C ASN A 429 -8.01 10.08 -1.44
N VAL A 430 -8.42 10.99 -0.55
CA VAL A 430 -9.10 12.24 -0.92
C VAL A 430 -8.14 13.41 -0.78
N LEU A 431 -7.54 13.59 0.41
CA LEU A 431 -6.65 14.70 0.74
C LEU A 431 -5.48 14.81 -0.24
N PHE A 432 -4.75 13.72 -0.47
CA PHE A 432 -3.54 13.78 -1.30
C PHE A 432 -3.85 14.10 -2.76
N VAL A 433 -4.97 13.61 -3.28
CA VAL A 433 -5.44 13.94 -4.63
C VAL A 433 -5.82 15.42 -4.71
N LEU A 434 -6.51 15.97 -3.70
CA LEU A 434 -6.84 17.39 -3.63
C LEU A 434 -5.59 18.27 -3.56
N ILE A 435 -4.57 17.87 -2.78
CA ILE A 435 -3.27 18.55 -2.74
C ILE A 435 -2.66 18.64 -4.14
N TYR A 436 -2.64 17.55 -4.92
CA TYR A 436 -2.15 17.56 -6.30
C TYR A 436 -2.94 18.52 -7.19
N LEU A 437 -4.28 18.38 -7.23
CA LEU A 437 -5.12 19.19 -8.10
C LEU A 437 -5.00 20.69 -7.78
N HIS A 438 -4.95 21.04 -6.49
CA HIS A 438 -4.89 22.43 -6.06
C HIS A 438 -3.47 23.03 -6.21
N LEU A 439 -2.42 22.33 -5.76
CA LEU A 439 -1.05 22.86 -5.75
C LEU A 439 -0.33 22.76 -7.09
N VAL A 440 -0.64 21.74 -7.90
CA VAL A 440 0.08 21.45 -9.15
C VAL A 440 -0.72 21.85 -10.38
N GLU A 441 -2.01 21.50 -10.42
CA GLU A 441 -2.86 21.85 -11.56
C GLU A 441 -3.56 23.21 -11.41
N GLY A 442 -3.48 23.84 -10.25
CA GLY A 442 -4.12 25.14 -9.99
C GLY A 442 -5.65 25.08 -10.02
N LEU A 443 -6.24 23.92 -9.73
CA LEU A 443 -7.69 23.74 -9.71
C LEU A 443 -8.30 24.37 -8.45
N ARG A 444 -9.33 25.20 -8.64
CA ARG A 444 -10.03 25.92 -7.56
C ARG A 444 -9.04 26.61 -6.60
N PRO A 445 -8.21 27.55 -7.08
CA PRO A 445 -7.24 28.27 -6.25
C PRO A 445 -7.92 29.17 -5.20
N ASP A 446 -9.22 29.40 -5.36
CA ASP A 446 -10.08 30.13 -4.44
C ASP A 446 -10.50 29.31 -3.21
N VAL A 447 -10.41 27.97 -3.25
CA VAL A 447 -10.74 27.12 -2.10
C VAL A 447 -9.56 27.08 -1.14
N ASP A 448 -9.80 27.42 0.12
CA ASP A 448 -8.82 27.27 1.19
C ASP A 448 -8.78 25.81 1.66
N LEU A 449 -7.76 25.07 1.24
CA LEU A 449 -7.58 23.66 1.57
C LEU A 449 -6.85 23.50 2.90
N ILE A 450 -7.60 23.19 3.95
CA ILE A 450 -7.09 22.95 5.30
C ILE A 450 -6.73 21.46 5.43
N LEU A 451 -5.43 21.18 5.57
CA LEU A 451 -4.92 19.82 5.72
C LEU A 451 -5.15 19.33 7.15
N GLN A 452 -6.13 18.46 7.37
CA GLN A 452 -6.25 17.74 8.64
C GLN A 452 -5.22 16.60 8.63
N GLY A 453 -4.01 16.92 9.10
CA GLY A 453 -2.89 15.99 9.16
C GLY A 453 -3.22 14.74 9.99
N VAL A 454 -2.49 13.64 9.71
CA VAL A 454 -2.62 12.36 10.42
C VAL A 454 -1.75 12.30 11.69
N GLY A 455 -1.40 13.46 12.26
CA GLY A 455 -0.44 13.62 13.37
C GLY A 455 -0.93 14.62 14.42
N GLY A 456 -0.40 14.49 15.65
CA GLY A 456 -0.81 15.29 16.82
C GLY A 456 -0.23 16.70 16.87
N ALA A 457 -0.14 17.41 15.74
CA ALA A 457 0.30 18.79 15.72
C ALA A 457 -0.70 19.69 16.47
N GLU A 458 -0.23 20.53 17.39
CA GLU A 458 -1.04 21.57 18.00
C GLU A 458 -1.28 22.68 16.97
N LEU A 459 -2.42 22.59 16.28
CA LEU A 459 -2.88 23.63 15.37
C LEU A 459 -3.58 24.75 16.16
N GLU A 460 -3.46 25.98 15.67
CA GLU A 460 -4.28 27.08 16.18
C GLU A 460 -5.76 26.74 16.04
N ALA A 461 -6.57 27.19 17.01
CA ALA A 461 -8.00 26.97 16.97
C ALA A 461 -8.62 27.65 15.75
N LEU A 462 -9.18 26.86 14.84
CA LEU A 462 -9.97 27.37 13.71
C LEU A 462 -11.13 28.21 14.24
N ARG A 463 -11.23 29.45 13.78
CA ARG A 463 -12.36 30.36 14.02
C ARG A 463 -13.13 30.51 12.73
N PHE A 464 -14.42 30.22 12.76
CA PHE A 464 -15.31 30.33 11.61
C PHE A 464 -16.71 30.75 12.08
N ASP A 465 -17.49 31.39 11.22
CA ASP A 465 -18.92 31.60 11.44
C ASP A 465 -19.72 30.65 10.53
N PRO A 466 -20.58 29.78 11.07
CA PRO A 466 -21.30 28.77 10.27
C PRO A 466 -22.26 29.35 9.21
N ASP A 467 -22.63 30.62 9.32
CA ASP A 467 -23.57 31.28 8.41
C ASP A 467 -22.85 32.16 7.39
N ASP A 468 -21.86 32.95 7.83
CA ASP A 468 -21.11 33.87 6.96
C ASP A 468 -19.86 33.24 6.32
N ASP A 469 -19.23 32.29 7.00
CA ASP A 469 -17.95 31.68 6.62
C ASP A 469 -17.89 30.17 6.96
N PRO A 470 -18.69 29.34 6.26
CA PRO A 470 -18.90 27.95 6.66
C PRO A 470 -17.67 27.08 6.37
N LEU A 471 -17.34 26.23 7.36
CA LEU A 471 -16.32 25.21 7.23
C LEU A 471 -16.89 23.92 6.61
N TYR A 472 -16.24 23.44 5.56
CA TYR A 472 -16.57 22.21 4.86
C TYR A 472 -15.62 21.07 5.23
N PHE A 473 -16.10 19.83 5.14
CA PHE A 473 -15.32 18.64 5.48
C PHE A 473 -15.50 17.54 4.44
N THR A 474 -14.42 16.86 4.09
CA THR A 474 -14.51 15.63 3.26
C THR A 474 -15.10 14.46 4.04
N HIS A 475 -14.97 14.46 5.37
CA HIS A 475 -15.47 13.43 6.26
C HIS A 475 -16.26 14.04 7.41
N HIS A 476 -17.21 13.29 7.97
CA HIS A 476 -17.93 13.74 9.16
C HIS A 476 -16.92 13.88 10.32
N PRO A 477 -16.82 15.05 10.98
CA PRO A 477 -15.88 15.24 12.06
C PRO A 477 -16.29 14.45 13.31
N ASN A 478 -15.31 14.08 14.14
CA ASN A 478 -15.53 13.28 15.35
C ASN A 478 -15.92 14.11 16.59
N TRP A 479 -16.00 15.43 16.48
CA TRP A 479 -16.44 16.31 17.55
C TRP A 479 -17.95 16.62 17.47
N ARG A 480 -18.52 17.08 18.58
CA ARG A 480 -19.89 17.59 18.66
C ARG A 480 -19.93 18.87 19.47
N PHE A 481 -20.52 19.92 18.90
CA PHE A 481 -20.80 21.16 19.60
C PHE A 481 -22.32 21.34 19.75
N PRO A 482 -22.86 21.59 20.96
CA PRO A 482 -24.31 21.69 21.17
C PRO A 482 -25.04 22.72 20.27
N GLY A 483 -24.35 23.77 19.83
CA GLY A 483 -24.92 24.81 18.96
C GLY A 483 -24.77 24.56 17.46
N LEU A 484 -24.09 23.48 17.04
CA LEU A 484 -23.80 23.20 15.64
C LEU A 484 -24.25 21.79 15.24
N GLU A 485 -24.82 21.69 14.04
CA GLU A 485 -25.05 20.45 13.33
C GLU A 485 -24.10 20.33 12.15
N VAL A 486 -23.65 19.10 11.87
CA VAL A 486 -22.93 18.79 10.63
C VAL A 486 -23.92 18.14 9.66
N VAL A 487 -24.04 18.73 8.48
CA VAL A 487 -25.02 18.32 7.46
C VAL A 487 -24.32 18.03 6.13
N PRO A 488 -24.77 17.02 5.38
CA PRO A 488 -24.22 16.73 4.06
C PRO A 488 -24.67 17.77 3.03
N VAL A 489 -23.76 18.14 2.13
CA VAL A 489 -23.99 19.04 1.00
C VAL A 489 -23.28 18.46 -0.22
N GLY A 490 -23.92 17.49 -0.88
CA GLY A 490 -23.34 16.84 -2.05
C GLY A 490 -22.31 15.78 -1.69
N LEU A 491 -21.03 16.05 -2.00
CA LEU A 491 -19.91 15.16 -1.71
C LEU A 491 -19.12 15.56 -0.46
N VAL A 492 -19.56 16.59 0.25
CA VAL A 492 -18.91 17.12 1.46
C VAL A 492 -19.93 17.28 2.58
N PHE A 493 -19.44 17.55 3.78
CA PHE A 493 -20.24 18.03 4.90
C PHE A 493 -19.98 19.51 5.13
N ARG A 494 -20.92 20.21 5.76
CA ARG A 494 -20.69 21.55 6.34
C ARG A 494 -21.31 21.67 7.72
N THR A 495 -20.84 22.65 8.50
CA THR A 495 -21.51 23.09 9.73
C THR A 495 -22.71 24.00 9.46
N VAL A 496 -23.74 23.89 10.28
CA VAL A 496 -24.87 24.84 10.37
C VAL A 496 -25.26 25.01 11.83
N ARG A 497 -25.90 26.13 12.20
CA ARG A 497 -26.47 26.26 13.54
C ARG A 497 -27.56 25.22 13.77
N ALA A 498 -27.64 24.68 14.98
CA ALA A 498 -28.67 23.73 15.35
C ALA A 498 -30.07 24.32 15.11
N GLY A 499 -30.93 23.59 14.40
CA GLY A 499 -32.27 24.05 14.02
C GLY A 499 -32.34 25.02 12.84
N ALA A 500 -31.21 25.45 12.27
CA ALA A 500 -31.21 26.27 11.05
C ALA A 500 -31.67 25.49 9.83
N ALA A 501 -32.15 26.21 8.81
CA ALA A 501 -32.50 25.61 7.53
C ALA A 501 -31.27 24.95 6.90
N ARG A 502 -31.44 23.70 6.48
CA ARG A 502 -30.36 22.97 5.81
C ARG A 502 -30.19 23.49 4.39
N PRO A 503 -28.95 23.66 3.92
CA PRO A 503 -28.72 24.01 2.52
C PRO A 503 -29.27 22.93 1.60
N GLY A 504 -29.71 23.35 0.41
CA GLY A 504 -30.06 22.42 -0.66
C GLY A 504 -28.84 21.59 -1.09
N PRO A 505 -29.05 20.37 -1.59
CA PRO A 505 -27.94 19.53 -2.04
C PRO A 505 -27.30 20.13 -3.30
N VAL A 506 -25.96 20.17 -3.33
CA VAL A 506 -25.19 20.51 -4.54
C VAL A 506 -24.62 19.20 -5.08
N LEU A 507 -25.32 18.59 -6.03
CA LEU A 507 -24.93 17.28 -6.56
C LEU A 507 -24.00 17.43 -7.78
N PRO A 508 -22.96 16.60 -7.89
CA PRO A 508 -22.15 16.55 -9.08
C PRO A 508 -22.96 16.03 -10.28
N ALA A 509 -22.67 16.53 -11.47
CA ALA A 509 -23.30 16.05 -12.69
C ALA A 509 -22.67 14.72 -13.15
N GLY A 510 -23.52 13.76 -13.56
CA GLY A 510 -23.10 12.49 -14.18
C GLY A 510 -22.48 11.46 -13.23
N GLU A 511 -22.24 10.27 -13.77
CA GLU A 511 -21.57 9.17 -13.08
C GLU A 511 -20.07 9.43 -12.87
N LEU A 512 -19.47 8.68 -11.95
CA LEU A 512 -18.04 8.72 -11.69
C LEU A 512 -17.29 7.94 -12.80
N ALA A 513 -16.32 8.59 -13.45
CA ALA A 513 -15.58 8.05 -14.57
C ALA A 513 -14.93 6.70 -14.22
N GLY A 514 -15.16 5.68 -15.07
CA GLY A 514 -14.60 4.35 -14.90
C GLY A 514 -15.13 3.55 -13.71
N ALA A 515 -16.04 4.08 -12.88
CA ALA A 515 -16.51 3.43 -11.64
C ALA A 515 -17.18 2.06 -11.85
N TRP A 516 -17.83 1.87 -13.00
CA TRP A 516 -18.54 0.63 -13.34
C TRP A 516 -17.99 -0.03 -14.61
N ASP A 517 -16.90 0.49 -15.17
CA ASP A 517 -16.23 -0.10 -16.33
C ASP A 517 -15.37 -1.29 -15.88
N PRO A 518 -15.64 -2.53 -16.34
CA PRO A 518 -14.81 -3.69 -16.00
C PRO A 518 -13.40 -3.64 -16.59
N ALA A 519 -13.14 -2.82 -17.61
CA ALA A 519 -11.81 -2.64 -18.20
C ALA A 519 -10.88 -1.79 -17.33
N VAL A 520 -11.44 -0.89 -16.50
CA VAL A 520 -10.66 -0.06 -15.58
C VAL A 520 -10.33 -0.85 -14.31
N PRO A 521 -9.05 -1.19 -14.04
CA PRO A 521 -8.69 -1.96 -12.85
C PRO A 521 -8.90 -1.15 -11.58
N LYS A 522 -9.54 -1.76 -10.59
CA LYS A 522 -9.83 -1.15 -9.29
C LYS A 522 -9.28 -2.04 -8.19
N ASP A 523 -8.23 -1.57 -7.53
CA ASP A 523 -7.76 -2.18 -6.30
C ASP A 523 -8.67 -1.81 -5.13
N TYR A 524 -8.29 -2.22 -3.92
CA TYR A 524 -9.04 -1.90 -2.70
C TYR A 524 -9.26 -0.39 -2.50
N LEU A 525 -8.24 0.44 -2.75
CA LEU A 525 -8.31 1.88 -2.53
C LEU A 525 -9.24 2.56 -3.54
N ALA A 526 -9.12 2.17 -4.82
CA ALA A 526 -10.00 2.69 -5.88
C ALA A 526 -11.47 2.28 -5.64
N ARG A 527 -11.72 1.02 -5.25
CA ARG A 527 -13.06 0.54 -4.89
C ARG A 527 -13.65 1.30 -3.71
N ASN A 528 -12.85 1.58 -2.69
CA ASN A 528 -13.27 2.37 -1.54
C ASN A 528 -13.63 3.80 -1.91
N LEU A 529 -12.91 4.42 -2.85
CA LEU A 529 -13.24 5.77 -3.31
C LEU A 529 -14.57 5.80 -4.06
N VAL A 530 -14.83 4.82 -4.93
CA VAL A 530 -16.14 4.65 -5.59
C VAL A 530 -17.25 4.41 -4.55
N GLY A 531 -16.98 3.57 -3.54
CA GLY A 531 -17.89 3.32 -2.43
C GLY A 531 -18.20 4.59 -1.64
N HIS A 532 -17.18 5.42 -1.36
CA HIS A 532 -17.32 6.68 -0.65
C HIS A 532 -18.14 7.71 -1.46
N TYR A 533 -17.93 7.79 -2.77
CA TYR A 533 -18.74 8.64 -3.66
C TYR A 533 -20.24 8.33 -3.54
N HIS A 534 -20.62 7.07 -3.72
CA HIS A 534 -22.02 6.65 -3.60
C HIS A 534 -22.54 6.76 -2.16
N TYR A 535 -21.70 6.51 -1.15
CA TYR A 535 -22.06 6.74 0.24
C TYR A 535 -22.45 8.21 0.49
N MET A 536 -21.65 9.16 0.01
CA MET A 536 -21.93 10.60 0.19
C MET A 536 -23.18 11.06 -0.55
N LEU A 537 -23.42 10.56 -1.77
CA LEU A 537 -24.67 10.80 -2.49
C LEU A 537 -25.88 10.27 -1.70
N GLY A 538 -25.76 9.05 -1.15
CA GLY A 538 -26.80 8.45 -0.32
C GLY A 538 -27.08 9.26 0.95
N VAL A 539 -26.03 9.69 1.66
CA VAL A 539 -26.16 10.52 2.87
C VAL A 539 -26.81 11.87 2.55
N THR A 540 -26.50 12.47 1.40
CA THR A 540 -27.12 13.71 0.93
C THR A 540 -28.62 13.55 0.66
N HIS A 541 -29.04 12.42 0.09
CA HIS A 541 -30.44 12.14 -0.21
C HIS A 541 -31.25 11.59 0.98
N GLU A 542 -30.59 11.10 2.03
CA GLU A 542 -31.21 10.32 3.11
C GLU A 542 -32.50 10.92 3.67
N ARG A 543 -32.54 12.24 3.87
CA ARG A 543 -33.70 12.92 4.48
C ARG A 543 -34.73 13.40 3.46
N THR A 544 -34.37 13.54 2.19
CA THR A 544 -35.21 14.16 1.16
C THR A 544 -35.81 13.16 0.19
N ASP A 545 -35.07 12.09 -0.11
CA ASP A 545 -35.41 11.07 -1.10
C ASP A 545 -34.79 9.74 -0.66
N TRP A 546 -35.51 9.02 0.20
CA TRP A 546 -35.02 7.77 0.76
C TRP A 546 -34.83 6.66 -0.29
N PRO A 547 -35.74 6.43 -1.26
CA PRO A 547 -35.50 5.44 -2.31
C PRO A 547 -34.20 5.68 -3.08
N ARG A 548 -33.90 6.93 -3.44
CA ARG A 548 -32.63 7.27 -4.08
C ARG A 548 -31.44 7.07 -3.14
N ALA A 549 -31.55 7.51 -1.89
CA ALA A 549 -30.51 7.29 -0.89
C ALA A 549 -30.18 5.80 -0.71
N ARG A 550 -31.23 4.97 -0.67
CA ARG A 550 -31.12 3.52 -0.53
C ARG A 550 -30.39 2.89 -1.71
N ALA A 551 -30.69 3.30 -2.94
CA ALA A 551 -30.02 2.83 -4.15
C ALA A 551 -28.52 3.18 -4.12
N GLU A 552 -28.19 4.42 -3.73
CA GLU A 552 -26.79 4.85 -3.59
C GLU A 552 -26.04 4.07 -2.50
N PHE A 553 -26.66 3.78 -1.35
CA PHE A 553 -26.05 2.92 -0.33
C PHE A 553 -25.81 1.48 -0.81
N GLU A 554 -26.69 0.96 -1.67
CA GLU A 554 -26.52 -0.34 -2.33
C GLU A 554 -25.33 -0.33 -3.29
N ARG A 555 -25.21 0.72 -4.10
CA ARG A 555 -24.08 0.93 -5.00
C ARG A 555 -22.77 1.09 -4.23
N ALA A 556 -22.78 1.82 -3.12
CA ALA A 556 -21.63 1.95 -2.24
C ALA A 556 -21.17 0.58 -1.71
N ALA A 557 -22.10 -0.22 -1.19
CA ALA A 557 -21.80 -1.56 -0.67
C ALA A 557 -21.34 -2.54 -1.76
N ALA A 558 -21.87 -2.41 -2.98
CA ALA A 558 -21.45 -3.22 -4.13
C ALA A 558 -20.05 -2.84 -4.64
N ALA A 559 -19.71 -1.55 -4.63
CA ALA A 559 -18.40 -1.06 -5.06
C ALA A 559 -17.29 -1.46 -4.06
N ALA A 560 -17.56 -1.37 -2.75
CA ALA A 560 -16.58 -1.61 -1.69
C ALA A 560 -17.05 -2.71 -0.70
N PRO A 561 -17.20 -3.97 -1.14
CA PRO A 561 -17.76 -5.06 -0.34
C PRO A 561 -16.85 -5.51 0.82
N ASP A 562 -15.60 -5.08 0.83
CA ASP A 562 -14.54 -5.36 1.80
C ASP A 562 -14.16 -4.14 2.66
N ASN A 563 -15.00 -3.10 2.68
CA ASN A 563 -14.78 -1.90 3.48
C ASN A 563 -15.57 -1.93 4.80
N ASP A 564 -14.92 -2.30 5.89
CA ASP A 564 -15.51 -2.40 7.23
C ASP A 564 -16.06 -1.05 7.73
N VAL A 565 -15.37 0.05 7.45
CA VAL A 565 -15.79 1.42 7.81
C VAL A 565 -17.10 1.81 7.11
N LEU A 566 -17.23 1.53 5.81
CA LEU A 566 -18.44 1.78 5.06
C LEU A 566 -19.63 1.04 5.66
N PHE A 567 -19.49 -0.27 5.92
CA PHE A 567 -20.56 -1.07 6.52
C PHE A 567 -20.90 -0.62 7.95
N TYR A 568 -19.91 -0.19 8.74
CA TYR A 568 -20.16 0.41 10.05
C TYR A 568 -21.02 1.68 9.93
N ASN A 569 -20.64 2.57 9.01
CA ASN A 569 -21.37 3.82 8.77
C ASN A 569 -22.77 3.58 8.22
N LEU A 570 -22.96 2.61 7.31
CA LEU A 570 -24.28 2.17 6.86
C LEU A 570 -25.11 1.61 8.03
N GLY A 571 -24.49 0.87 8.95
CA GLY A 571 -25.14 0.40 10.18
C GLY A 571 -25.67 1.55 11.05
N LEU A 572 -24.88 2.61 11.21
CA LEU A 572 -25.32 3.84 11.92
C LEU A 572 -26.49 4.53 11.20
N ILE A 573 -26.45 4.62 9.88
CA ILE A 573 -27.52 5.20 9.05
C ILE A 573 -28.81 4.38 9.20
N TYR A 574 -28.76 3.06 9.01
CA TYR A 574 -29.94 2.22 9.15
C TYR A 574 -30.50 2.26 10.57
N ARG A 575 -29.65 2.31 11.60
CA ARG A 575 -30.09 2.42 13.00
C ARG A 575 -30.85 3.72 13.23
N ARG A 576 -30.30 4.88 12.83
CA ARG A 576 -30.98 6.18 13.05
C ARG A 576 -32.29 6.30 12.27
N ASN A 577 -32.43 5.59 11.15
CA ASN A 577 -33.65 5.52 10.37
C ASN A 577 -34.62 4.40 10.82
N GLY A 578 -34.37 3.75 11.97
CA GLY A 578 -35.25 2.73 12.53
C GLY A 578 -35.24 1.37 11.83
N MET A 579 -34.33 1.17 10.87
CA MET A 579 -34.17 -0.08 10.14
C MET A 579 -33.24 -1.05 10.89
N LEU A 580 -33.63 -1.46 12.09
CA LEU A 580 -32.76 -2.18 13.02
C LEU A 580 -32.21 -3.51 12.46
N ARG A 581 -32.99 -4.23 11.65
CA ARG A 581 -32.53 -5.49 11.00
C ARG A 581 -31.42 -5.24 9.99
N ARG A 582 -31.54 -4.19 9.16
CA ARG A 582 -30.49 -3.80 8.20
C ARG A 582 -29.27 -3.23 8.90
N ALA A 583 -29.47 -2.48 9.98
CA ALA A 583 -28.38 -1.99 10.81
C ALA A 583 -27.55 -3.14 11.40
N LEU A 584 -28.23 -4.14 11.96
CA LEU A 584 -27.59 -5.34 12.50
C LEU A 584 -26.78 -6.07 11.43
N ALA A 585 -27.36 -6.33 10.25
CA ALA A 585 -26.67 -6.99 9.14
C ALA A 585 -25.44 -6.21 8.66
N ALA A 586 -25.51 -4.87 8.60
CA ALA A 586 -24.39 -4.03 8.22
C ALA A 586 -23.26 -4.08 9.28
N PHE A 587 -23.59 -4.03 10.58
CA PHE A 587 -22.58 -4.20 11.63
C PHE A 587 -21.98 -5.61 11.64
N GLU A 588 -22.78 -6.66 11.38
CA GLU A 588 -22.27 -8.03 11.24
C GLU A 588 -21.31 -8.16 10.05
N ARG A 589 -21.61 -7.51 8.92
CA ARG A 589 -20.69 -7.45 7.78
C ARG A 589 -19.39 -6.72 8.13
N SER A 590 -19.49 -5.57 8.80
CA SER A 590 -18.33 -4.81 9.28
C SER A 590 -17.45 -5.67 10.21
N ALA A 591 -18.05 -6.33 11.20
CA ALA A 591 -17.35 -7.22 12.13
C ALA A 591 -16.77 -8.47 11.45
N ALA A 592 -17.38 -8.99 10.38
CA ALA A 592 -16.85 -10.12 9.63
C ALA A 592 -15.59 -9.75 8.82
N ILE A 593 -15.53 -8.52 8.30
CA ILE A 593 -14.35 -8.00 7.59
C ILE A 593 -13.24 -7.70 8.59
N ASN A 594 -13.56 -6.96 9.64
CA ASN A 594 -12.60 -6.54 10.66
C ASN A 594 -13.17 -6.72 12.09
N PRO A 595 -13.00 -7.92 12.69
CA PRO A 595 -13.57 -8.23 14.00
C PRO A 595 -13.00 -7.40 15.14
N ARG A 596 -11.81 -6.83 14.95
CA ARG A 596 -11.05 -6.11 15.97
C ARG A 596 -10.97 -4.61 15.72
N ALA A 597 -11.69 -4.06 14.73
CA ALA A 597 -11.61 -2.65 14.37
C ALA A 597 -11.79 -1.73 15.58
N ILE A 598 -10.67 -1.29 16.14
CA ILE A 598 -10.54 -0.10 16.95
C ILE A 598 -10.08 0.94 15.93
N ALA A 599 -11.03 1.65 15.31
CA ALA A 599 -10.63 2.97 14.87
C ALA A 599 -10.30 3.72 16.17
N ALA A 600 -9.08 4.23 16.30
CA ALA A 600 -8.55 4.82 17.54
C ALA A 600 -9.40 5.98 18.10
N ASP A 601 -10.41 6.40 17.34
CA ASP A 601 -11.32 7.51 17.54
C ASP A 601 -12.81 7.09 17.65
N ARG A 602 -13.17 5.80 17.48
CA ARG A 602 -14.57 5.36 17.58
C ARG A 602 -14.90 4.84 18.98
N PRO A 603 -15.92 5.39 19.66
CA PRO A 603 -16.25 4.99 21.03
C PRO A 603 -16.83 3.57 21.16
N ALA A 604 -17.23 2.90 20.06
CA ALA A 604 -17.81 1.55 20.11
C ALA A 604 -17.49 0.72 18.85
N ARG A 605 -17.05 -0.53 19.03
CA ARG A 605 -16.74 -1.46 17.92
C ARG A 605 -18.02 -2.00 17.29
N ALA A 606 -17.90 -2.56 16.08
CA ALA A 606 -19.02 -3.23 15.41
C ALA A 606 -19.64 -4.34 16.26
N THR A 607 -18.80 -5.13 16.97
CA THR A 607 -19.25 -6.18 17.90
C THR A 607 -20.08 -5.64 19.07
N ASP A 608 -19.69 -4.46 19.59
CA ASP A 608 -20.39 -3.82 20.69
C ASP A 608 -21.78 -3.34 20.20
N ARG A 609 -21.85 -2.76 18.99
CA ARG A 609 -23.12 -2.40 18.33
C ARG A 609 -24.02 -3.61 18.06
N ILE A 610 -23.47 -4.75 17.65
CA ILE A 610 -24.23 -5.99 17.46
C ILE A 610 -24.86 -6.44 18.78
N ALA A 611 -24.09 -6.41 19.88
CA ALA A 611 -24.58 -6.79 21.20
C ALA A 611 -25.69 -5.86 21.69
N GLU A 612 -25.58 -4.55 21.45
CA GLU A 612 -26.62 -3.55 21.74
C GLU A 612 -27.90 -3.82 20.93
N LEU A 613 -27.79 -4.08 19.62
CA LEU A 613 -28.94 -4.11 18.71
C LEU A 613 -29.72 -5.43 18.73
N ARG A 614 -29.10 -6.58 18.99
CA ARG A 614 -29.80 -7.88 19.01
C ARG A 614 -31.05 -7.91 19.90
N PRO A 615 -31.01 -7.48 21.18
CA PRO A 615 -32.20 -7.45 22.01
C PRO A 615 -33.24 -6.45 21.50
N GLU A 616 -32.81 -5.31 20.92
CA GLU A 616 -33.69 -4.30 20.35
C GLU A 616 -34.45 -4.85 19.14
N VAL A 617 -33.77 -5.56 18.24
CA VAL A 617 -34.36 -6.24 17.08
C VAL A 617 -35.38 -7.29 17.52
N ALA A 618 -35.08 -8.08 18.57
CA ALA A 618 -36.01 -9.09 19.09
C ALA A 618 -37.27 -8.45 19.70
N ARG A 619 -37.12 -7.35 20.46
CA ARG A 619 -38.24 -6.58 21.01
C ARG A 619 -39.11 -5.99 19.90
N LEU A 620 -38.50 -5.41 18.87
CA LEU A 620 -39.22 -4.89 17.71
C LEU A 620 -40.01 -5.99 17.00
N ALA A 621 -39.41 -7.18 16.79
CA ALA A 621 -40.10 -8.30 16.17
C ALA A 621 -41.32 -8.76 16.99
N ALA A 622 -41.21 -8.82 18.32
CA ALA A 622 -42.33 -9.13 19.20
C ALA A 622 -43.44 -8.06 19.15
N LEU A 623 -43.06 -6.79 19.10
CA LEU A 623 -43.98 -5.67 18.97
C LEU A 623 -44.71 -5.70 17.61
N GLU A 624 -44.01 -5.89 16.50
CA GLU A 624 -44.60 -6.06 15.17
C GLU A 624 -45.59 -7.23 15.15
N ALA A 625 -45.26 -8.35 15.80
CA ALA A 625 -46.14 -9.52 15.87
C ALA A 625 -47.40 -9.26 16.72
N ALA A 626 -47.28 -8.51 17.82
CA ALA A 626 -48.44 -8.07 18.61
C ALA A 626 -49.33 -7.12 17.79
N VAL A 627 -48.74 -6.14 17.10
CA VAL A 627 -49.46 -5.19 16.23
C VAL A 627 -50.22 -5.92 15.11
N ARG A 628 -49.64 -6.97 14.51
CA ARG A 628 -50.33 -7.76 13.47
C ARG A 628 -51.57 -8.44 14.02
N ARG A 629 -51.46 -9.08 15.19
CA ARG A 629 -52.56 -9.78 15.87
C ARG A 629 -53.66 -8.82 16.34
N ASP A 630 -53.28 -7.74 17.02
CA ASP A 630 -54.23 -6.80 17.63
C ASP A 630 -54.90 -5.88 16.59
N GLY A 631 -54.20 -5.60 15.49
CA GLY A 631 -54.58 -4.57 14.51
C GLY A 631 -55.27 -5.08 13.24
N GLY A 632 -55.52 -6.39 13.11
CA GLY A 632 -56.12 -6.98 11.91
C GLY A 632 -55.29 -6.74 10.64
N LEU A 633 -53.96 -6.65 10.77
CA LEU A 633 -53.04 -6.37 9.66
C LEU A 633 -52.57 -7.63 8.93
N GLU A 634 -53.06 -8.81 9.33
CA GLU A 634 -52.70 -10.10 8.72
C GLU A 634 -53.09 -10.16 7.23
N ASP A 635 -54.23 -9.54 6.86
CA ASP A 635 -54.77 -9.54 5.49
C ASP A 635 -54.24 -8.41 4.59
N ARG A 636 -53.46 -7.45 5.10
CA ARG A 636 -53.03 -6.25 4.34
C ARG A 636 -51.77 -6.44 3.48
N GLY A 637 -51.43 -7.67 3.14
CA GLY A 637 -50.23 -8.01 2.35
C GLY A 637 -48.95 -7.63 3.10
N THR A 638 -48.48 -8.53 3.96
CA THR A 638 -47.21 -8.36 4.67
C THR A 638 -46.07 -8.20 3.64
N GLY A 639 -45.32 -7.09 3.72
CA GLY A 639 -44.27 -6.76 2.75
C GLY A 639 -44.71 -5.91 1.56
N THR A 640 -45.93 -5.37 1.55
CA THR A 640 -46.36 -4.35 0.57
C THR A 640 -46.18 -2.93 1.13
N ALA A 641 -46.14 -1.92 0.24
CA ALA A 641 -46.10 -0.52 0.66
C ALA A 641 -47.29 -0.15 1.57
N VAL A 642 -48.49 -0.66 1.26
CA VAL A 642 -49.70 -0.44 2.07
C VAL A 642 -49.57 -1.09 3.45
N GLY A 643 -49.11 -2.34 3.50
CA GLY A 643 -48.87 -3.05 4.75
C GLY A 643 -47.85 -2.34 5.64
N HIS A 644 -46.77 -1.82 5.07
CA HIS A 644 -45.75 -1.08 5.81
C HIS A 644 -46.25 0.28 6.35
N ARG A 645 -47.06 1.04 5.58
CA ARG A 645 -47.70 2.27 6.10
C ARG A 645 -48.66 1.97 7.26
N ALA A 646 -49.42 0.89 7.16
CA ALA A 646 -50.34 0.49 8.22
C ALA A 646 -49.59 0.07 9.49
N MET A 647 -48.48 -0.67 9.35
CA MET A 647 -47.58 -1.02 10.44
C MET A 647 -46.96 0.23 11.09
N ALA A 648 -46.50 1.19 10.28
CA ALA A 648 -45.94 2.45 10.78
C ALA A 648 -46.93 3.21 11.67
N ALA A 649 -48.17 3.40 11.20
CA ALA A 649 -49.21 4.08 11.97
C ALA A 649 -49.51 3.37 13.30
N ALA A 650 -49.58 2.04 13.29
CA ALA A 650 -49.87 1.25 14.48
C ALA A 650 -48.73 1.22 15.50
N LEU A 651 -47.47 1.33 15.05
CA LEU A 651 -46.29 1.46 15.91
C LEU A 651 -46.18 2.87 16.49
N ALA A 652 -46.46 3.91 15.70
CA ALA A 652 -46.49 5.29 16.17
C ALA A 652 -47.51 5.48 17.29
N ALA A 653 -48.70 4.89 17.15
CA ALA A 653 -49.74 4.90 18.19
C ALA A 653 -49.32 4.22 19.50
N ARG A 654 -48.33 3.33 19.47
CA ARG A 654 -47.76 2.63 20.63
C ARG A 654 -46.48 3.30 21.16
N GLY A 655 -46.15 4.51 20.70
CA GLY A 655 -44.96 5.26 21.11
C GLY A 655 -43.65 4.76 20.50
N ALA A 656 -43.70 3.83 19.53
CA ALA A 656 -42.53 3.30 18.84
C ALA A 656 -42.17 4.14 17.59
N ALA A 657 -41.90 5.44 17.79
CA ALA A 657 -41.72 6.42 16.72
C ALA A 657 -40.58 6.06 15.74
N GLN A 658 -39.43 5.61 16.24
CA GLN A 658 -38.30 5.26 15.39
C GLN A 658 -38.59 4.03 14.51
N ALA A 659 -39.28 3.02 15.05
CA ALA A 659 -39.68 1.85 14.29
C ALA A 659 -40.78 2.17 13.27
N ALA A 660 -41.71 3.06 13.63
CA ALA A 660 -42.72 3.56 12.72
C ALA A 660 -42.08 4.24 11.50
N TYR A 661 -41.13 5.15 11.75
CA TYR A 661 -40.38 5.83 10.70
C TYR A 661 -39.65 4.84 9.77
N GLY A 662 -39.00 3.81 10.32
CA GLY A 662 -38.36 2.76 9.51
C GLY A 662 -39.33 2.04 8.58
N HIS A 663 -40.57 1.80 9.02
CA HIS A 663 -41.62 1.22 8.16
C HIS A 663 -42.16 2.19 7.12
N GLU A 664 -42.21 3.50 7.38
CA GLU A 664 -42.56 4.50 6.37
C GLU A 664 -41.54 4.50 5.24
N LEU A 665 -40.25 4.45 5.57
CA LEU A 665 -39.17 4.38 4.59
C LEU A 665 -39.22 3.09 3.77
N LEU A 666 -39.50 1.94 4.38
CA LEU A 666 -39.73 0.68 3.65
C LEU A 666 -40.93 0.77 2.70
N ALA A 667 -42.00 1.48 3.10
CA ALA A 667 -43.13 1.70 2.22
C ALA A 667 -42.78 2.61 1.04
N GLN A 668 -41.89 3.59 1.23
CA GLN A 668 -41.37 4.43 0.13
C GLN A 668 -40.54 3.60 -0.85
N GLU A 669 -39.66 2.72 -0.35
CA GLU A 669 -38.86 1.82 -1.21
C GLU A 669 -39.75 0.95 -2.10
N LEU A 670 -40.81 0.37 -1.54
CA LEU A 670 -41.71 -0.52 -2.28
C LEU A 670 -42.69 0.21 -3.20
N ALA A 671 -42.86 1.52 -3.01
CA ALA A 671 -43.69 2.37 -3.86
C ALA A 671 -42.88 3.07 -4.96
N ALA A 672 -41.55 3.02 -4.89
CA ALA A 672 -40.68 3.54 -5.92
C ALA A 672 -40.79 2.66 -7.19
N PRO A 673 -40.78 3.28 -8.38
CA PRO A 673 -40.97 2.61 -9.67
C PRO A 673 -39.82 1.68 -10.07
#